data_AF-A0A952HVK6-F1
#
_entry.id   AF-A0A952HVK6-F1
#
_cell.length_a   1.000
_cell.length_b   1.000
_cell.length_c   1.000
_cell.angle_alpha   90.00
_cell.angle_beta   90.00
_cell.angle_gamma   90.00
#
_symmetry.space_group_name_H-M   'P 1'
#
loop_
_entity.id
_entity.type
_entity.pdbx_description
1 polymer ?
#
loop_
_entity_poly.entity_id
_entity_poly.type
_entity_poly.pdbx_seq_one_letter_code
_entity_poly.pdbx_strand_id
1 'polypeptide(L)'
;MRYIIRLLCLFNLLFIFNLSYGKDLSIGFIYREPPEEAFYLYDWLVVDPDNFSFEKLKEKYYIKNKKAKLFAYVSVGEIEPYRKYYKEIDKSWIIGENKDWKTYIADIRKKEYREFLINKVLKNLSQYDGFFFDTLDSYQIALKPSEYKDYENALAEFIIQVKKTFPDKKIILNRGFEVVPQVKDYIDAVVAESLFYGLDTKTMKYKKMKEEDTRWLLNKLNEIKNLGVKVIVIDYVDPKNKKLQKEVAKKIYENGFIPYVTDKDLKTLGTSIYQIIPRKIMILYNSKEFDAVYNDLHRNFQAFVEYLGYVPVMYDINKELPKDYIGDEYAGILLRQTEYSPEMLQWLKKQISDGIKVFFLSYIPSDEEFLSFLGLKIEGYTSIFDKVDFEPISYNYFEIKPEIQPIPITIPQNNFKPILKAKINDKEFYPFAITDWGGYALEGTFLSESGKNALLVFNPVEIFRDVFKPDFPAPDVTTENGNRILTAHIDGDAFFGVADFDPQKNLGEIIRDEILKKYKIPHTVSIVEGEIAPWGLYPDKSKKLEEIARSIFALENVEIASHSFSHPFKWRKLYELEKQNKESKEKGYSLPIKNYEFNLEREIIGSIDYINKNLAPENKKTKVFLWTGDCVPPKEALQLTYKIGVYNVNGGDTWINYQEPFYTLIGPMGLNRDEYFQVYAPIQNENVYTNLWRDYYGYIKSISTFKLTDEKYRFKPISIYYHFYSGQKIASLKALKEVYDYALSQEINPMFLSEYAQRVLEFRNTVVAKDLEDNFVIRNEGNLKTVRFDKDVKIDIFKSQNVVGFRKIHDSIYVHLTNNGDSKIFFSSDDPNFMVINSNGQIKFYEKDGKVIKIKLEGYIPLTFKILNKNCKLNITPNGYILKKDRNYYDLKFTKGKEVYMEAHCGS
;
A
#
# COMPACT_ATOMS: atom_id res chain seq x y z
N MET A 1 -55.68 -2.77 -33.55
CA MET A 1 -55.12 -2.35 -32.24
C MET A 1 -54.23 -3.39 -31.56
N ARG A 2 -54.55 -4.69 -31.55
CA ARG A 2 -53.72 -5.74 -30.88
C ARG A 2 -52.32 -5.97 -31.48
N TYR A 3 -52.10 -5.64 -32.76
CA TYR A 3 -50.78 -5.79 -33.41
C TYR A 3 -49.82 -4.60 -33.16
N ILE A 4 -50.35 -3.39 -32.92
CA ILE A 4 -49.54 -2.19 -32.64
C ILE A 4 -49.03 -2.21 -31.18
N ILE A 5 -49.83 -2.74 -30.25
CA ILE A 5 -49.44 -2.88 -28.84
C ILE A 5 -48.34 -3.95 -28.64
N ARG A 6 -48.33 -5.03 -29.45
CA ARG A 6 -47.25 -6.03 -29.40
C ARG A 6 -45.93 -5.54 -30.00
N LEU A 7 -45.96 -4.67 -31.00
CA LEU A 7 -44.75 -4.05 -31.56
C LEU A 7 -44.13 -3.01 -30.61
N LEU A 8 -44.96 -2.24 -29.88
CA LEU A 8 -44.51 -1.28 -28.86
C LEU A 8 -44.00 -1.95 -27.58
N CYS A 9 -44.49 -3.14 -27.22
CA CYS A 9 -43.90 -3.94 -26.15
C CYS A 9 -42.58 -4.60 -26.57
N LEU A 10 -42.41 -5.03 -27.83
CA LEU A 10 -41.11 -5.51 -28.31
C LEU A 10 -40.08 -4.39 -28.48
N PHE A 11 -40.49 -3.18 -28.87
CA PHE A 11 -39.60 -2.01 -28.93
C PHE A 11 -39.19 -1.49 -27.53
N ASN A 12 -40.05 -1.63 -26.51
CA ASN A 12 -39.66 -1.34 -25.12
C ASN A 12 -38.84 -2.47 -24.47
N LEU A 13 -39.01 -3.74 -24.87
CA LEU A 13 -38.15 -4.83 -24.41
C LEU A 13 -36.77 -4.84 -25.09
N LEU A 14 -36.63 -4.32 -26.31
CA LEU A 14 -35.32 -4.14 -26.97
C LEU A 14 -34.54 -2.90 -26.51
N PHE A 15 -35.18 -1.93 -25.84
CA PHE A 15 -34.48 -0.81 -25.19
C PHE A 15 -34.17 -1.03 -23.71
N ILE A 16 -34.76 -2.05 -23.07
CA ILE A 16 -34.50 -2.39 -21.66
C ILE A 16 -33.43 -3.49 -21.50
N PHE A 17 -33.02 -4.16 -22.58
CA PHE A 17 -31.99 -5.22 -22.56
C PHE A 17 -30.59 -4.78 -23.02
N ASN A 18 -30.24 -3.48 -22.91
CA ASN A 18 -28.86 -3.00 -23.08
C ASN A 18 -28.25 -2.35 -21.82
N LEU A 19 -28.88 -2.49 -20.65
CA LEU A 19 -28.34 -2.07 -19.36
C LEU A 19 -28.28 -3.21 -18.36
N SER A 20 -27.91 -4.40 -18.81
CA SER A 20 -27.09 -5.27 -17.97
C SER A 20 -25.65 -4.83 -18.19
N TYR A 21 -25.26 -3.69 -17.61
CA TYR A 21 -23.88 -3.25 -17.58
C TYR A 21 -23.07 -4.34 -16.87
N GLY A 22 -22.43 -5.22 -17.65
CA GLY A 22 -21.20 -5.83 -17.19
C GLY A 22 -20.28 -4.70 -16.74
N LYS A 23 -19.59 -4.88 -15.61
CA LYS A 23 -18.63 -3.90 -15.10
C LYS A 23 -17.73 -3.42 -16.25
N ASP A 24 -17.59 -2.10 -16.41
CA ASP A 24 -16.66 -1.53 -17.38
C ASP A 24 -15.24 -2.02 -17.06
N LEU A 25 -14.56 -2.53 -18.08
CA LEU A 25 -13.23 -3.13 -17.95
C LEU A 25 -12.15 -2.04 -17.93
N SER A 26 -11.28 -2.02 -16.91
CA SER A 26 -10.03 -1.26 -16.95
C SER A 26 -8.86 -2.11 -17.44
N ILE A 27 -8.02 -1.56 -18.32
CA ILE A 27 -6.82 -2.23 -18.84
C ILE A 27 -5.58 -1.34 -18.74
N GLY A 28 -4.42 -1.96 -18.49
CA GLY A 28 -3.11 -1.31 -18.53
C GLY A 28 -2.08 -2.11 -19.32
N PHE A 29 -1.08 -1.41 -19.85
CA PHE A 29 0.11 -1.97 -20.53
C PHE A 29 1.35 -1.39 -19.87
N ILE A 30 2.17 -2.23 -19.24
CA ILE A 30 3.37 -1.80 -18.51
C ILE A 30 4.54 -2.72 -18.87
N TYR A 31 5.55 -2.17 -19.57
CA TYR A 31 6.70 -2.94 -20.06
C TYR A 31 7.94 -2.85 -19.18
N ARG A 32 7.87 -2.14 -18.05
CA ARG A 32 8.80 -2.29 -16.92
C ARG A 32 8.22 -3.25 -15.87
N GLU A 33 8.98 -3.56 -14.83
CA GLU A 33 8.44 -4.24 -13.63
C GLU A 33 7.26 -3.39 -13.08
N PRO A 34 6.02 -3.92 -13.07
CA PRO A 34 4.86 -3.15 -12.65
C PRO A 34 4.91 -2.82 -11.16
N PRO A 35 4.57 -1.59 -10.75
CA PRO A 35 4.39 -1.28 -9.34
C PRO A 35 3.15 -2.01 -8.78
N GLU A 36 3.10 -2.24 -7.47
CA GLU A 36 2.04 -3.06 -6.84
C GLU A 36 0.63 -2.53 -7.09
N GLU A 37 0.49 -1.21 -7.20
CA GLU A 37 -0.77 -0.53 -7.49
C GLU A 37 -1.39 -0.98 -8.82
N ALA A 38 -0.58 -1.36 -9.81
CA ALA A 38 -1.07 -1.80 -11.12
C ALA A 38 -1.95 -3.05 -11.01
N PHE A 39 -1.68 -3.94 -10.05
CA PHE A 39 -2.43 -5.18 -9.85
C PHE A 39 -3.84 -4.95 -9.30
N TYR A 40 -4.10 -3.78 -8.71
CA TYR A 40 -5.43 -3.39 -8.22
C TYR A 40 -6.08 -2.34 -9.10
N LEU A 41 -5.33 -1.47 -9.79
CA LEU A 41 -5.85 -0.41 -10.65
C LEU A 41 -6.56 -0.98 -11.89
N TYR A 42 -5.96 -1.98 -12.51
CA TYR A 42 -6.46 -2.58 -13.76
C TYR A 42 -7.17 -3.91 -13.51
N ASP A 43 -8.21 -4.19 -14.29
CA ASP A 43 -8.84 -5.50 -14.34
C ASP A 43 -8.05 -6.44 -15.27
N TRP A 44 -7.47 -5.93 -16.36
CA TRP A 44 -6.49 -6.63 -17.22
C TRP A 44 -5.17 -5.86 -17.27
N LEU A 45 -4.03 -6.55 -17.19
CA LEU A 45 -2.70 -5.92 -17.24
C LEU A 45 -1.79 -6.70 -18.18
N VAL A 46 -1.34 -6.05 -19.25
CA VAL A 46 -0.35 -6.57 -20.19
C VAL A 46 1.04 -6.20 -19.72
N VAL A 47 1.94 -7.19 -19.63
CA VAL A 47 3.32 -7.01 -19.18
C VAL A 47 4.30 -7.70 -20.12
N ASP A 48 5.53 -7.19 -20.17
CA ASP A 48 6.62 -7.90 -20.84
C ASP A 48 7.16 -9.02 -19.92
N PRO A 49 7.13 -10.31 -20.36
CA PRO A 49 7.56 -11.43 -19.54
C PRO A 49 9.07 -11.46 -19.22
N ASP A 50 9.91 -10.72 -19.96
CA ASP A 50 11.34 -10.61 -19.63
C ASP A 50 11.63 -9.55 -18.55
N ASN A 51 10.69 -8.64 -18.30
CA ASN A 51 10.81 -7.56 -17.31
C ASN A 51 9.94 -7.76 -16.05
N PHE A 52 9.13 -8.83 -15.99
CA PHE A 52 8.24 -9.13 -14.86
C PHE A 52 8.55 -10.51 -14.25
N SER A 53 8.64 -10.59 -12.91
CA SER A 53 8.84 -11.85 -12.19
C SER A 53 7.63 -12.30 -11.36
N PHE A 54 7.05 -13.44 -11.74
CA PHE A 54 6.02 -14.11 -10.93
C PHE A 54 6.54 -14.59 -9.57
N GLU A 55 7.83 -14.92 -9.46
CA GLU A 55 8.41 -15.35 -8.19
C GLU A 55 8.40 -14.19 -7.19
N LYS A 56 8.82 -13.00 -7.63
CA LYS A 56 8.75 -11.78 -6.81
C LYS A 56 7.32 -11.43 -6.42
N LEU A 57 6.36 -11.59 -7.33
CA LEU A 57 4.95 -11.37 -7.00
C LEU A 57 4.45 -12.40 -5.97
N LYS A 58 4.85 -13.68 -6.05
CA LYS A 58 4.47 -14.72 -5.08
C LYS A 58 5.06 -14.46 -3.69
N GLU A 59 6.28 -13.93 -3.60
CA GLU A 59 6.90 -13.53 -2.32
C GLU A 59 6.09 -12.45 -1.60
N LYS A 60 5.36 -11.60 -2.35
CA LYS A 60 4.39 -10.65 -1.79
C LYS A 60 3.08 -11.35 -1.45
N TYR A 61 3.15 -12.30 -0.52
CA TYR A 61 2.04 -13.18 -0.12
C TYR A 61 0.77 -12.45 0.37
N TYR A 62 0.85 -11.15 0.65
CA TYR A 62 -0.28 -10.30 1.01
C TYR A 62 -1.08 -9.80 -0.22
N ILE A 63 -0.58 -9.98 -1.44
CA ILE A 63 -1.29 -9.76 -2.71
C ILE A 63 -1.86 -11.11 -3.17
N LYS A 64 -3.08 -11.46 -2.73
CA LYS A 64 -3.67 -12.77 -3.02
C LYS A 64 -4.77 -12.67 -4.07
N ASN A 65 -5.65 -11.70 -3.92
CA ASN A 65 -6.79 -11.43 -4.78
C ASN A 65 -6.51 -10.21 -5.66
N LYS A 66 -5.38 -10.26 -6.38
CA LYS A 66 -5.10 -9.26 -7.42
C LYS A 66 -6.31 -9.16 -8.36
N LYS A 67 -6.67 -7.94 -8.73
CA LYS A 67 -7.78 -7.72 -9.66
C LYS A 67 -7.37 -7.96 -11.10
N ALA A 68 -6.11 -7.68 -11.40
CA ALA A 68 -5.55 -7.80 -12.73
C ALA A 68 -5.40 -9.28 -13.16
N LYS A 69 -6.06 -9.63 -14.27
CA LYS A 69 -5.62 -10.76 -15.12
C LYS A 69 -4.35 -10.35 -15.87
N LEU A 70 -3.33 -11.18 -15.81
CA LEU A 70 -2.01 -10.89 -16.38
C LEU A 70 -1.90 -11.47 -17.78
N PHE A 71 -1.51 -10.63 -18.75
CA PHE A 71 -1.29 -11.01 -20.13
C PHE A 71 0.19 -10.86 -20.48
N ALA A 72 0.77 -11.87 -21.13
CA ALA A 72 2.14 -11.77 -21.63
C ALA A 72 2.14 -11.13 -23.03
N TYR A 73 2.98 -10.11 -23.21
CA TYR A 73 3.32 -9.61 -24.54
C TYR A 73 4.05 -10.69 -25.36
N VAL A 74 3.64 -10.88 -26.61
CA VAL A 74 4.30 -11.76 -27.57
C VAL A 74 4.24 -11.12 -28.96
N SER A 75 5.40 -10.79 -29.53
CA SER A 75 5.50 -10.40 -30.94
C SER A 75 5.37 -11.65 -31.82
N VAL A 76 4.35 -11.67 -32.69
CA VAL A 76 4.03 -12.84 -33.54
C VAL A 76 4.51 -12.64 -34.97
N GLY A 77 4.36 -11.43 -35.52
CA GLY A 77 4.80 -11.11 -36.87
C GLY A 77 6.26 -10.66 -36.96
N GLU A 78 6.93 -10.44 -35.83
CA GLU A 78 8.33 -10.05 -35.78
C GLU A 78 9.14 -10.87 -34.76
N ILE A 79 10.41 -11.05 -35.06
CA ILE A 79 11.42 -11.67 -34.22
C ILE A 79 12.28 -10.56 -33.62
N GLU A 80 12.30 -10.54 -32.29
CA GLU A 80 12.99 -9.54 -31.49
C GLU A 80 14.37 -10.04 -31.04
N PRO A 81 15.48 -9.45 -31.51
CA PRO A 81 16.83 -10.00 -31.29
C PRO A 81 17.29 -10.04 -29.83
N TYR A 82 16.63 -9.27 -28.96
CA TYR A 82 16.94 -9.18 -27.54
C TYR A 82 16.25 -10.27 -26.69
N ARG A 83 15.30 -11.03 -27.26
CA ARG A 83 14.60 -12.12 -26.55
C ARG A 83 15.54 -13.26 -26.23
N LYS A 84 15.37 -13.89 -25.07
CA LYS A 84 16.21 -15.02 -24.61
C LYS A 84 16.24 -16.18 -25.60
N TYR A 85 15.13 -16.44 -26.29
CA TYR A 85 14.99 -17.51 -27.27
C TYR A 85 15.51 -17.17 -28.67
N TYR A 86 16.02 -15.95 -28.92
CA TYR A 86 16.47 -15.52 -30.25
C TYR A 86 17.54 -16.44 -30.86
N LYS A 87 18.43 -17.01 -30.03
CA LYS A 87 19.48 -17.95 -30.48
C LYS A 87 18.93 -19.26 -31.08
N GLU A 88 17.67 -19.58 -30.83
CA GLU A 88 16.99 -20.78 -31.33
C GLU A 88 16.19 -20.51 -32.62
N ILE A 89 16.16 -19.26 -33.10
CA ILE A 89 15.44 -18.88 -34.31
C ILE A 89 16.19 -19.39 -35.55
N ASP A 90 15.47 -20.06 -36.45
CA ASP A 90 15.96 -20.33 -37.79
C ASP A 90 15.80 -19.10 -38.68
N LYS A 91 16.89 -18.68 -39.32
CA LYS A 91 16.92 -17.55 -40.26
C LYS A 91 15.99 -17.77 -41.46
N SER A 92 15.66 -19.03 -41.79
CA SER A 92 14.70 -19.36 -42.86
C SER A 92 13.27 -18.86 -42.59
N TRP A 93 12.97 -18.47 -41.35
CA TRP A 93 11.67 -17.91 -40.96
C TRP A 93 11.59 -16.39 -41.19
N ILE A 94 12.68 -15.72 -41.57
CA ILE A 94 12.73 -14.27 -41.74
C ILE A 94 12.44 -13.91 -43.20
N ILE A 95 11.45 -13.04 -43.42
CA ILE A 95 11.03 -12.53 -44.75
C ILE A 95 11.37 -11.06 -44.96
N GLY A 96 11.80 -10.34 -43.93
CA GLY A 96 12.18 -8.94 -44.03
C GLY A 96 12.77 -8.38 -42.74
N GLU A 97 13.03 -7.08 -42.71
CA GLU A 97 13.53 -6.35 -41.55
C GLU A 97 12.68 -5.10 -41.35
N ASN A 98 12.31 -4.83 -40.10
CA ASN A 98 11.70 -3.58 -39.69
C ASN A 98 12.78 -2.68 -39.09
N LYS A 99 13.30 -1.75 -39.91
CA LYS A 99 14.44 -0.90 -39.54
C LYS A 99 14.15 0.08 -38.42
N ASP A 100 12.89 0.49 -38.27
CA ASP A 100 12.48 1.45 -37.26
C ASP A 100 12.59 0.84 -35.85
N TRP A 101 12.28 -0.45 -35.73
CA TRP A 101 12.31 -1.21 -34.47
C TRP A 101 13.51 -2.15 -34.32
N LYS A 102 14.33 -2.29 -35.37
CA LYS A 102 15.51 -3.19 -35.41
C LYS A 102 15.13 -4.65 -35.14
N THR A 103 14.01 -5.08 -35.71
CA THR A 103 13.43 -6.42 -35.59
C THR A 103 13.36 -7.09 -36.97
N TYR A 104 13.18 -8.41 -37.00
CA TYR A 104 13.07 -9.19 -38.23
C TYR A 104 11.63 -9.61 -38.47
N ILE A 105 11.08 -9.38 -39.67
CA ILE A 105 9.71 -9.74 -40.00
C ILE A 105 9.65 -11.26 -40.24
N ALA A 106 8.77 -11.94 -39.50
CA ALA A 106 8.65 -13.39 -39.47
C ALA A 106 7.58 -13.92 -40.43
N ASP A 107 7.83 -15.10 -41.00
CA ASP A 107 6.91 -15.79 -41.90
C ASP A 107 6.00 -16.76 -41.15
N ILE A 108 4.82 -16.30 -40.74
CA ILE A 108 3.83 -17.13 -40.05
C ILE A 108 3.31 -18.27 -40.91
N ARG A 109 3.55 -18.29 -42.23
CA ARG A 109 3.18 -19.39 -43.13
C ARG A 109 4.04 -20.63 -42.89
N LYS A 110 5.23 -20.49 -42.31
CA LYS A 110 6.11 -21.60 -41.94
C LYS A 110 5.55 -22.36 -40.74
N LYS A 111 5.30 -23.66 -40.93
CA LYS A 111 4.74 -24.53 -39.89
C LYS A 111 5.67 -24.62 -38.69
N GLU A 112 6.97 -24.72 -38.94
CA GLU A 112 8.03 -24.84 -37.95
C GLU A 112 8.08 -23.60 -37.03
N TYR A 113 7.87 -22.41 -37.60
CA TYR A 113 7.80 -21.16 -36.82
C TYR A 113 6.56 -21.12 -35.93
N ARG A 114 5.38 -21.51 -36.45
CA ARG A 114 4.15 -21.62 -35.64
C ARG A 114 4.31 -22.63 -34.49
N GLU A 115 4.92 -23.78 -34.77
CA GLU A 115 5.20 -24.80 -33.76
C GLU A 115 6.20 -24.31 -32.71
N PHE A 116 7.22 -23.54 -33.12
CA PHE A 116 8.15 -22.89 -32.20
C PHE A 116 7.43 -21.92 -31.25
N LEU A 117 6.59 -21.02 -31.79
CA LEU A 117 5.81 -20.09 -30.97
C LEU A 117 4.92 -20.84 -29.97
N ILE A 118 4.17 -21.86 -30.40
CA ILE A 118 3.26 -22.60 -29.51
C ILE A 118 4.02 -23.41 -28.46
N ASN A 119 4.95 -24.26 -28.91
CA ASN A 119 5.55 -25.28 -28.05
C ASN A 119 6.69 -24.77 -27.17
N LYS A 120 7.36 -23.68 -27.60
CA LYS A 120 8.47 -23.08 -26.86
C LYS A 120 8.04 -21.79 -26.17
N VAL A 121 7.56 -20.80 -26.93
CA VAL A 121 7.29 -19.45 -26.39
C VAL A 121 6.05 -19.47 -25.50
N LEU A 122 4.87 -19.79 -26.05
CA LEU A 122 3.60 -19.73 -25.32
C LEU A 122 3.52 -20.75 -24.18
N LYS A 123 4.09 -21.94 -24.37
CA LYS A 123 4.14 -22.97 -23.32
C LYS A 123 4.89 -22.51 -22.07
N ASN A 124 5.99 -21.76 -22.24
CA ASN A 124 6.75 -21.16 -21.13
C ASN A 124 6.02 -19.98 -20.47
N LEU A 125 4.95 -19.47 -21.08
CA LEU A 125 4.10 -18.39 -20.58
C LEU A 125 2.76 -18.92 -20.04
N SER A 126 2.64 -20.23 -19.78
CA SER A 126 1.41 -20.88 -19.32
C SER A 126 0.88 -20.39 -17.97
N GLN A 127 1.71 -19.71 -17.17
CA GLN A 127 1.33 -19.10 -15.90
C GLN A 127 0.55 -17.77 -16.02
N TYR A 128 0.54 -17.14 -17.20
CA TYR A 128 -0.25 -15.93 -17.48
C TYR A 128 -1.72 -16.28 -17.74
N ASP A 129 -2.65 -15.36 -17.49
CA ASP A 129 -4.08 -15.55 -17.77
C ASP A 129 -4.42 -15.47 -19.27
N GLY A 130 -3.55 -14.85 -20.05
CA GLY A 130 -3.71 -14.72 -21.49
C GLY A 130 -2.47 -14.23 -22.22
N PHE A 131 -2.62 -14.03 -23.52
CA PHE A 131 -1.57 -13.55 -24.41
C PHE A 131 -2.03 -12.28 -25.14
N PHE A 132 -1.11 -11.35 -25.32
CA PHE A 132 -1.28 -10.18 -26.18
C PHE A 132 -0.34 -10.34 -27.39
N PHE A 133 -0.93 -10.52 -28.56
CA PHE A 133 -0.21 -10.77 -29.81
C PHE A 133 -0.01 -9.48 -30.58
N ASP A 134 1.25 -9.14 -30.81
CA ASP A 134 1.66 -7.92 -31.49
C ASP A 134 2.23 -8.20 -32.89
N THR A 135 2.46 -7.11 -33.64
CA THR A 135 3.09 -7.08 -34.98
C THR A 135 2.37 -7.87 -36.06
N LEU A 136 1.04 -8.02 -35.91
CA LEU A 136 0.20 -8.84 -36.79
C LEU A 136 0.05 -8.28 -38.21
N ASP A 137 0.43 -7.02 -38.45
CA ASP A 137 0.38 -6.32 -39.73
C ASP A 137 1.78 -6.08 -40.35
N SER A 138 2.88 -6.44 -39.67
CA SER A 138 4.26 -6.18 -40.12
C SER A 138 4.62 -6.86 -41.45
N TYR A 139 3.93 -7.95 -41.81
CA TYR A 139 4.13 -8.63 -43.10
C TYR A 139 3.87 -7.72 -44.30
N GLN A 140 3.04 -6.68 -44.14
CA GLN A 140 2.73 -5.73 -45.21
C GLN A 140 3.94 -4.90 -45.65
N ILE A 141 4.96 -4.77 -44.79
CA ILE A 141 6.23 -4.09 -45.09
C ILE A 141 7.10 -4.95 -46.00
N ALA A 142 7.07 -6.27 -45.84
CA ALA A 142 7.96 -7.22 -46.54
C ALA A 142 7.34 -7.88 -47.78
N LEU A 143 6.02 -8.10 -47.77
CA LEU A 143 5.32 -8.88 -48.79
C LEU A 143 4.58 -7.99 -49.79
N LYS A 144 4.31 -8.56 -50.97
CA LYS A 144 3.44 -7.91 -51.98
C LYS A 144 1.96 -8.16 -51.64
N PRO A 145 1.03 -7.25 -52.03
CA PRO A 145 -0.40 -7.42 -51.78
C PRO A 145 -1.00 -8.76 -52.26
N SER A 146 -0.44 -9.37 -53.31
CA SER A 146 -0.87 -10.68 -53.81
C SER A 146 -0.61 -11.84 -52.82
N GLU A 147 0.30 -11.66 -51.86
CA GLU A 147 0.68 -12.68 -50.87
C GLU A 147 -0.02 -12.49 -49.51
N TYR A 148 -0.71 -11.36 -49.32
CA TYR A 148 -1.32 -11.02 -48.03
C TYR A 148 -2.35 -12.06 -47.59
N LYS A 149 -3.17 -12.55 -48.52
CA LYS A 149 -4.24 -13.48 -48.17
C LYS A 149 -3.72 -14.81 -47.63
N ASP A 150 -2.62 -15.32 -48.18
CA ASP A 150 -1.99 -16.55 -47.71
C ASP A 150 -1.38 -16.36 -46.31
N TYR A 151 -0.77 -15.21 -46.05
CA TYR A 151 -0.25 -14.86 -44.72
C TYR A 151 -1.38 -14.72 -43.69
N GLU A 152 -2.43 -13.98 -44.03
CA GLU A 152 -3.62 -13.78 -43.19
C GLU A 152 -4.31 -15.10 -42.84
N ASN A 153 -4.46 -16.01 -43.81
CA ASN A 153 -5.03 -17.33 -43.56
C ASN A 153 -4.14 -18.14 -42.58
N ALA A 154 -2.83 -18.14 -42.78
CA ALA A 154 -1.90 -18.81 -41.87
C ALA A 154 -1.89 -18.19 -40.46
N LEU A 155 -2.05 -16.88 -40.35
CA LEU A 155 -2.19 -16.18 -39.07
C LEU A 155 -3.51 -16.54 -38.37
N ALA A 156 -4.62 -16.60 -39.10
CA ALA A 156 -5.90 -17.02 -38.56
C ALA A 156 -5.85 -18.48 -38.06
N GLU A 157 -5.25 -19.38 -38.85
CA GLU A 157 -5.01 -20.78 -38.44
C GLU A 157 -4.15 -20.86 -37.17
N PHE A 158 -3.09 -20.06 -37.09
CA PHE A 158 -2.25 -19.97 -35.89
C PHE A 158 -3.05 -19.58 -34.66
N ILE A 159 -3.85 -18.50 -34.72
CA ILE A 159 -4.65 -18.03 -33.58
C ILE A 159 -5.66 -19.10 -33.13
N ILE A 160 -6.33 -19.75 -34.08
CA ILE A 160 -7.27 -20.85 -33.79
C ILE A 160 -6.53 -22.02 -33.13
N GLN A 161 -5.33 -22.37 -33.63
CA GLN A 161 -4.50 -23.43 -33.06
C GLN A 161 -4.04 -23.10 -31.64
N VAL A 162 -3.64 -21.86 -31.38
CA VAL A 162 -3.31 -21.38 -30.03
C VAL A 162 -4.51 -21.55 -29.11
N LYS A 163 -5.70 -21.06 -29.51
CA LYS A 163 -6.90 -21.15 -28.67
C LYS A 163 -7.31 -22.59 -28.39
N LYS A 164 -7.16 -23.50 -29.35
CA LYS A 164 -7.38 -24.95 -29.16
C LYS A 164 -6.36 -25.57 -28.20
N THR A 165 -5.10 -25.15 -28.28
CA THR A 165 -4.01 -25.66 -27.42
C THR A 165 -4.12 -25.12 -25.99
N PHE A 166 -4.59 -23.88 -25.84
CA PHE A 166 -4.70 -23.16 -24.58
C PHE A 166 -6.14 -22.63 -24.37
N PRO A 167 -7.14 -23.52 -24.16
CA PRO A 167 -8.56 -23.15 -24.16
C PRO A 167 -8.93 -22.12 -23.09
N ASP A 168 -8.29 -22.18 -21.93
CA ASP A 168 -8.55 -21.28 -20.80
C ASP A 168 -7.90 -19.90 -20.95
N LYS A 169 -6.95 -19.74 -21.89
CA LYS A 169 -6.22 -18.49 -22.07
C LYS A 169 -7.04 -17.48 -22.83
N LYS A 170 -6.96 -16.23 -22.39
CA LYS A 170 -7.50 -15.09 -23.13
C LYS A 170 -6.54 -14.67 -24.24
N ILE A 171 -7.06 -14.20 -25.37
CA ILE A 171 -6.25 -13.74 -26.50
C ILE A 171 -6.65 -12.31 -26.86
N ILE A 172 -5.67 -11.41 -26.85
CA ILE A 172 -5.80 -10.02 -27.30
C ILE A 172 -4.92 -9.86 -28.53
N LEU A 173 -5.45 -9.28 -29.61
CA LEU A 173 -4.69 -8.99 -30.82
C LEU A 173 -4.37 -7.49 -30.90
N ASN A 174 -3.14 -7.11 -31.19
CA ASN A 174 -2.84 -5.76 -31.66
C ASN A 174 -3.10 -5.68 -33.16
N ARG A 175 -4.08 -4.87 -33.56
CA ARG A 175 -4.55 -4.76 -34.94
C ARG A 175 -4.92 -6.13 -35.54
N GLY A 176 -4.33 -6.50 -36.68
CA GLY A 176 -4.68 -7.70 -37.45
C GLY A 176 -6.14 -7.68 -37.91
N PHE A 177 -6.67 -6.51 -38.27
CA PHE A 177 -8.09 -6.30 -38.55
C PHE A 177 -8.62 -7.24 -39.65
N GLU A 178 -7.76 -7.60 -40.60
CA GLU A 178 -8.03 -8.46 -41.75
C GLU A 178 -8.38 -9.90 -41.33
N VAL A 179 -7.84 -10.38 -40.21
CA VAL A 179 -8.07 -11.75 -39.71
C VAL A 179 -9.21 -11.84 -38.69
N VAL A 180 -9.59 -10.72 -38.05
CA VAL A 180 -10.62 -10.69 -36.99
C VAL A 180 -11.93 -11.40 -37.38
N PRO A 181 -12.51 -11.21 -38.59
CA PRO A 181 -13.73 -11.92 -38.97
C PRO A 181 -13.61 -13.45 -38.91
N GLN A 182 -12.41 -13.99 -39.13
CA GLN A 182 -12.14 -15.44 -39.12
C GLN A 182 -11.91 -15.98 -37.71
N VAL A 183 -11.43 -15.14 -36.78
CA VAL A 183 -10.98 -15.57 -35.44
C VAL A 183 -11.80 -14.97 -34.30
N LYS A 184 -12.87 -14.21 -34.58
CA LYS A 184 -13.68 -13.50 -33.57
C LYS A 184 -14.17 -14.37 -32.40
N ASP A 185 -14.44 -15.66 -32.64
CA ASP A 185 -14.94 -16.59 -31.63
C ASP A 185 -13.81 -17.23 -30.80
N TYR A 186 -12.55 -16.91 -31.12
CA TYR A 186 -11.34 -17.45 -30.48
C TYR A 186 -10.53 -16.37 -29.73
N ILE A 187 -10.93 -15.11 -29.83
CA ILE A 187 -10.25 -13.96 -29.21
C ILE A 187 -11.17 -13.22 -28.24
N ASP A 188 -10.57 -12.47 -27.32
CA ASP A 188 -11.30 -11.73 -26.28
C ASP A 188 -11.37 -10.22 -26.54
N ALA A 189 -10.36 -9.67 -27.23
CA ALA A 189 -10.30 -8.26 -27.58
C ALA A 189 -9.32 -7.98 -28.74
N VAL A 190 -9.47 -6.80 -29.34
CA VAL A 190 -8.53 -6.22 -30.31
C VAL A 190 -8.06 -4.85 -29.82
N VAL A 191 -6.78 -4.56 -29.96
CA VAL A 191 -6.11 -3.29 -29.65
C VAL A 191 -5.87 -2.51 -30.94
N ALA A 192 -5.91 -1.18 -30.86
CA ALA A 192 -5.48 -0.29 -31.92
C ALA A 192 -4.69 0.90 -31.38
N GLU A 193 -3.69 1.32 -32.17
CA GLU A 193 -2.76 2.40 -31.84
C GLU A 193 -2.52 3.27 -33.08
N SER A 194 -2.75 4.58 -33.10
CA SER A 194 -3.48 5.39 -32.10
C SER A 194 -4.65 6.10 -32.77
N LEU A 195 -5.67 6.45 -31.97
CA LEU A 195 -6.94 7.00 -32.46
C LEU A 195 -6.97 8.52 -32.49
N PHE A 196 -6.77 9.19 -31.36
CA PHE A 196 -6.84 10.65 -31.27
C PHE A 196 -5.48 11.31 -31.04
N TYR A 197 -4.62 10.65 -30.26
CA TYR A 197 -3.28 11.10 -29.94
C TYR A 197 -2.29 9.95 -30.08
N GLY A 198 -1.23 10.19 -30.84
CA GLY A 198 -0.20 9.20 -31.13
C GLY A 198 1.17 9.84 -31.24
N LEU A 199 2.06 9.15 -31.94
CA LEU A 199 3.43 9.60 -32.14
C LEU A 199 3.66 10.00 -33.60
N ASP A 200 4.50 11.01 -33.78
CA ASP A 200 5.04 11.31 -35.09
C ASP A 200 6.07 10.27 -35.50
N THR A 201 5.87 9.61 -36.64
CA THR A 201 6.69 8.48 -37.09
C THR A 201 8.15 8.83 -37.35
N LYS A 202 8.49 10.12 -37.57
CA LYS A 202 9.87 10.56 -37.79
C LYS A 202 10.54 11.07 -36.53
N THR A 203 9.80 11.82 -35.71
CA THR A 203 10.36 12.54 -34.56
C THR A 203 10.09 11.86 -33.22
N MET A 204 9.19 10.85 -33.18
CA MET A 204 8.71 10.17 -31.97
C MET A 204 8.13 11.15 -30.93
N LYS A 205 7.68 12.33 -31.37
CA LYS A 205 7.00 13.32 -30.53
C LYS A 205 5.51 13.04 -30.47
N TYR A 206 4.90 13.33 -29.32
CA TYR A 206 3.45 13.28 -29.16
C TYR A 206 2.75 14.25 -30.11
N LYS A 207 1.72 13.77 -30.81
CA LYS A 207 0.91 14.60 -31.71
C LYS A 207 -0.55 14.19 -31.69
N LYS A 208 -1.41 15.13 -32.05
CA LYS A 208 -2.81 14.84 -32.39
C LYS A 208 -2.87 14.14 -33.76
N MET A 209 -3.69 13.10 -33.87
CA MET A 209 -3.91 12.39 -35.13
C MET A 209 -4.70 13.26 -36.12
N LYS A 210 -4.49 13.02 -37.43
CA LYS A 210 -5.28 13.70 -38.47
C LYS A 210 -6.72 13.19 -38.44
N GLU A 211 -7.66 14.05 -38.81
CA GLU A 211 -9.08 13.69 -38.82
C GLU A 211 -9.40 12.55 -39.78
N GLU A 212 -8.69 12.47 -40.91
CA GLU A 212 -8.84 11.40 -41.90
C GLU A 212 -8.42 10.04 -41.32
N ASP A 213 -7.25 9.97 -40.70
CA ASP A 213 -6.73 8.77 -40.04
C ASP A 213 -7.66 8.34 -38.89
N THR A 214 -8.12 9.31 -38.09
CA THR A 214 -9.08 9.08 -37.00
C THR A 214 -10.37 8.48 -37.54
N ARG A 215 -10.94 9.06 -38.61
CA ARG A 215 -12.21 8.61 -39.21
C ARG A 215 -12.08 7.21 -39.81
N TRP A 216 -10.97 6.95 -40.49
CA TRP A 216 -10.67 5.62 -41.04
C TRP A 216 -10.60 4.57 -39.92
N LEU A 217 -9.84 4.86 -38.85
CA LEU A 217 -9.68 3.92 -37.75
C LEU A 217 -11.00 3.74 -36.98
N LEU A 218 -11.76 4.81 -36.70
CA LEU A 218 -13.10 4.70 -36.10
C LEU A 218 -14.01 3.77 -36.89
N ASN A 219 -14.03 3.86 -38.22
CA ASN A 219 -14.85 2.97 -39.05
C ASN A 219 -14.41 1.50 -38.87
N LYS A 220 -13.10 1.22 -38.93
CA LYS A 220 -12.56 -0.13 -38.73
C LYS A 220 -12.84 -0.70 -37.33
N LEU A 221 -12.68 0.11 -36.29
CA LEU A 221 -12.95 -0.29 -34.92
C LEU A 221 -14.45 -0.55 -34.68
N ASN A 222 -15.33 0.23 -35.31
CA ASN A 222 -16.77 -0.03 -35.26
C ASN A 222 -17.16 -1.30 -36.02
N GLU A 223 -16.53 -1.62 -37.14
CA GLU A 223 -16.71 -2.92 -37.82
C GLU A 223 -16.39 -4.08 -36.88
N ILE A 224 -15.25 -4.02 -36.17
CA ILE A 224 -14.83 -5.07 -35.22
C ILE A 224 -15.76 -5.16 -34.02
N LYS A 225 -16.14 -4.01 -33.45
CA LYS A 225 -17.08 -3.94 -32.33
C LYS A 225 -18.44 -4.56 -32.71
N ASN A 226 -18.91 -4.33 -33.94
CA ASN A 226 -20.15 -4.91 -34.45
C ASN A 226 -20.09 -6.45 -34.61
N LEU A 227 -18.89 -7.04 -34.65
CA LEU A 227 -18.70 -8.50 -34.59
C LEU A 227 -18.81 -9.06 -33.16
N GLY A 228 -19.04 -8.22 -32.15
CA GLY A 228 -19.13 -8.61 -30.74
C GLY A 228 -17.78 -8.70 -30.02
N VAL A 229 -16.69 -8.26 -30.66
CA VAL A 229 -15.34 -8.27 -30.09
C VAL A 229 -15.09 -6.97 -29.33
N LYS A 230 -14.49 -7.04 -28.14
CA LYS A 230 -14.10 -5.84 -27.39
C LYS A 230 -12.97 -5.11 -28.11
N VAL A 231 -13.05 -3.79 -28.14
CA VAL A 231 -12.01 -2.95 -28.74
C VAL A 231 -11.33 -2.12 -27.65
N ILE A 232 -10.01 -2.18 -27.61
CA ILE A 232 -9.13 -1.41 -26.75
C ILE A 232 -8.39 -0.40 -27.64
N VAL A 233 -8.22 0.83 -27.17
CA VAL A 233 -7.47 1.87 -27.88
C VAL A 233 -6.35 2.36 -26.98
N ILE A 234 -5.12 2.32 -27.51
CA ILE A 234 -3.94 2.90 -26.87
C ILE A 234 -3.58 4.21 -27.56
N ASP A 235 -3.66 5.30 -26.80
CA ASP A 235 -3.25 6.63 -27.24
C ASP A 235 -2.05 7.11 -26.43
N TYR A 236 -1.18 7.88 -27.09
CA TYR A 236 0.07 8.36 -26.52
C TYR A 236 0.02 9.84 -26.21
N VAL A 237 0.16 10.17 -24.92
CA VAL A 237 0.16 11.53 -24.41
C VAL A 237 1.30 11.69 -23.41
N ASP A 238 1.97 12.85 -23.43
CA ASP A 238 3.00 13.20 -22.45
C ASP A 238 2.50 12.93 -21.02
N PRO A 239 3.20 12.10 -20.22
CA PRO A 239 2.75 11.72 -18.88
C PRO A 239 2.59 12.90 -17.92
N LYS A 240 3.20 14.06 -18.22
CA LYS A 240 3.03 15.30 -17.46
C LYS A 240 1.63 15.91 -17.64
N ASN A 241 0.93 15.61 -18.74
CA ASN A 241 -0.39 16.16 -19.04
C ASN A 241 -1.52 15.21 -18.63
N LYS A 242 -1.67 14.99 -17.32
CA LYS A 242 -2.70 14.11 -16.74
C LYS A 242 -4.13 14.52 -17.12
N LYS A 243 -4.38 15.82 -17.26
CA LYS A 243 -5.68 16.34 -17.72
C LYS A 243 -6.00 15.85 -19.13
N LEU A 244 -5.07 16.02 -20.08
CA LEU A 244 -5.25 15.55 -21.45
C LEU A 244 -5.35 14.02 -21.52
N GLN A 245 -4.56 13.28 -20.73
CA GLN A 245 -4.71 11.82 -20.66
C GLN A 245 -6.15 11.41 -20.31
N LYS A 246 -6.76 12.06 -19.32
CA LYS A 246 -8.14 11.81 -18.91
C LYS A 246 -9.16 12.21 -19.98
N GLU A 247 -8.99 13.38 -20.60
CA GLU A 247 -9.87 13.85 -21.68
C GLU A 247 -9.87 12.89 -22.88
N VAL A 248 -8.69 12.41 -23.28
CA VAL A 248 -8.55 11.44 -24.37
C VAL A 248 -9.16 10.09 -23.98
N ALA A 249 -8.90 9.61 -22.76
CA ALA A 249 -9.49 8.37 -22.26
C ALA A 249 -11.03 8.44 -22.25
N LYS A 250 -11.60 9.58 -21.80
CA LYS A 250 -13.04 9.83 -21.84
C LYS A 250 -13.59 9.81 -23.26
N LYS A 251 -12.92 10.48 -24.20
CA LYS A 251 -13.34 10.50 -25.60
C LYS A 251 -13.33 9.11 -26.24
N ILE A 252 -12.33 8.29 -25.94
CA ILE A 252 -12.28 6.89 -26.39
C ILE A 252 -13.44 6.09 -25.79
N TYR A 253 -13.67 6.24 -24.48
CA TYR A 253 -14.76 5.57 -23.76
C TYR A 253 -16.15 5.95 -24.30
N GLU A 254 -16.38 7.21 -24.64
CA GLU A 254 -17.63 7.70 -25.24
C GLU A 254 -17.90 7.14 -26.64
N ASN A 255 -16.87 6.70 -27.37
CA ASN A 255 -17.02 5.94 -28.62
C ASN A 255 -17.32 4.45 -28.36
N GLY A 256 -17.42 4.05 -27.10
CA GLY A 256 -17.69 2.70 -26.63
C GLY A 256 -16.54 1.74 -26.87
N PHE A 257 -15.31 2.24 -26.70
CA PHE A 257 -14.07 1.46 -26.67
C PHE A 257 -13.44 1.52 -25.27
N ILE A 258 -12.55 0.57 -24.97
CA ILE A 258 -11.81 0.55 -23.70
C ILE A 258 -10.55 1.43 -23.83
N PRO A 259 -10.42 2.52 -23.06
CA PRO A 259 -9.27 3.40 -23.16
C PRO A 259 -8.05 2.88 -22.41
N TYR A 260 -6.87 3.16 -22.96
CA TYR A 260 -5.62 3.25 -22.22
C TYR A 260 -4.77 4.38 -22.80
N VAL A 261 -4.51 5.43 -22.02
CA VAL A 261 -3.74 6.60 -22.47
C VAL A 261 -2.47 6.73 -21.63
N THR A 262 -1.31 6.64 -22.27
CA THR A 262 -0.03 6.48 -21.56
C THR A 262 1.13 7.15 -22.30
N ASP A 263 2.34 7.05 -21.74
CA ASP A 263 3.59 7.47 -22.38
C ASP A 263 4.02 6.51 -23.51
N LYS A 264 4.88 7.01 -24.39
CA LYS A 264 5.36 6.29 -25.58
C LYS A 264 6.12 4.97 -25.28
N ASP A 265 6.68 4.83 -24.08
CA ASP A 265 7.53 3.70 -23.71
C ASP A 265 6.74 2.65 -22.89
N LEU A 266 5.43 2.89 -22.67
CA LEU A 266 4.55 2.02 -21.87
C LEU A 266 5.10 1.75 -20.47
N LYS A 267 5.71 2.78 -19.85
CA LYS A 267 6.32 2.66 -18.53
C LYS A 267 5.49 3.29 -17.42
N THR A 268 4.59 4.21 -17.73
CA THR A 268 3.80 4.90 -16.72
C THR A 268 2.49 4.18 -16.43
N LEU A 269 1.93 4.40 -15.24
CA LEU A 269 0.55 4.09 -14.91
C LEU A 269 -0.36 5.03 -15.71
N GLY A 270 -0.73 4.59 -16.92
CA GLY A 270 -1.62 5.30 -17.83
C GLY A 270 -3.05 5.47 -17.29
N THR A 271 -3.86 6.21 -18.03
CA THR A 271 -5.27 6.42 -17.71
C THR A 271 -6.15 5.47 -18.52
N SER A 272 -6.89 4.60 -17.84
CA SER A 272 -7.98 3.82 -18.43
C SER A 272 -9.32 4.47 -18.04
N ILE A 273 -10.34 3.69 -17.68
CA ILE A 273 -11.56 4.22 -17.04
C ILE A 273 -11.29 4.78 -15.62
N TYR A 274 -10.09 4.53 -15.09
CA TYR A 274 -9.58 5.09 -13.85
C TYR A 274 -8.25 5.81 -14.11
N GLN A 275 -8.07 6.96 -13.44
CA GLN A 275 -6.83 7.70 -13.35
C GLN A 275 -6.34 7.65 -11.90
N ILE A 276 -5.15 7.09 -11.67
CA ILE A 276 -4.56 6.97 -10.34
C ILE A 276 -4.19 8.34 -9.77
N ILE A 277 -4.36 8.51 -8.45
CA ILE A 277 -3.79 9.60 -7.68
C ILE A 277 -2.48 9.11 -7.06
N PRO A 278 -1.32 9.68 -7.42
CA PRO A 278 -0.04 9.33 -6.83
C PRO A 278 -0.04 9.53 -5.31
N ARG A 279 0.43 8.53 -4.56
CA ARG A 279 0.52 8.60 -3.09
C ARG A 279 1.93 8.40 -2.56
N LYS A 280 2.93 8.04 -3.36
CA LYS A 280 4.27 7.79 -2.82
C LYS A 280 4.97 9.10 -2.49
N ILE A 281 5.68 9.14 -1.37
CA ILE A 281 6.62 10.20 -1.02
C ILE A 281 8.00 9.57 -0.92
N MET A 282 8.92 10.00 -1.77
CA MET A 282 10.29 9.50 -1.75
C MET A 282 11.04 10.18 -0.62
N ILE A 283 11.59 9.41 0.32
CA ILE A 283 12.44 9.93 1.40
C ILE A 283 13.88 9.55 1.06
N LEU A 284 14.69 10.54 0.69
CA LEU A 284 16.10 10.31 0.38
C LEU A 284 16.93 10.19 1.65
N TYR A 285 17.75 9.15 1.73
CA TYR A 285 18.69 8.96 2.83
C TYR A 285 20.04 8.43 2.32
N ASN A 286 21.09 8.64 3.11
CA ASN A 286 22.44 8.18 2.82
C ASN A 286 22.79 6.97 3.72
N SER A 287 22.79 5.76 3.14
CA SER A 287 23.12 4.54 3.91
C SER A 287 24.57 4.46 4.39
N LYS A 288 25.47 5.30 3.87
CA LYS A 288 26.87 5.39 4.35
C LYS A 288 27.00 6.13 5.67
N GLU A 289 26.05 7.02 5.99
CA GLU A 289 26.03 7.74 7.26
C GLU A 289 25.37 6.88 8.34
N PHE A 290 24.13 6.47 8.10
CA PHE A 290 23.35 5.69 9.06
C PHE A 290 22.40 4.73 8.35
N ASP A 291 22.02 3.67 9.05
CA ASP A 291 20.91 2.80 8.63
C ASP A 291 19.59 3.59 8.56
N ALA A 292 18.72 3.24 7.62
CA ALA A 292 17.44 3.92 7.39
C ALA A 292 16.55 4.04 8.65
N VAL A 293 16.66 3.10 9.60
CA VAL A 293 15.91 3.16 10.88
C VAL A 293 16.32 4.35 11.75
N TYR A 294 17.56 4.83 11.61
CA TYR A 294 18.09 5.95 12.38
C TYR A 294 17.99 7.28 11.62
N ASN A 295 17.48 7.28 10.40
CA ASN A 295 17.34 8.50 9.61
C ASN A 295 16.31 9.45 10.24
N ASP A 296 16.64 10.74 10.33
CA ASP A 296 15.79 11.72 11.00
C ASP A 296 14.46 11.98 10.28
N LEU A 297 14.39 11.84 8.96
CA LEU A 297 13.11 11.95 8.24
C LEU A 297 12.21 10.75 8.56
N HIS A 298 12.79 9.55 8.66
CA HIS A 298 12.07 8.35 9.08
C HIS A 298 11.53 8.50 10.50
N ARG A 299 12.37 8.90 11.45
CA ARG A 299 12.03 8.98 12.87
C ARG A 299 11.11 10.13 13.22
N ASN A 300 11.36 11.31 12.65
CA ASN A 300 10.72 12.56 13.10
C ASN A 300 9.63 13.07 12.16
N PHE A 301 9.46 12.53 10.94
CA PHE A 301 8.51 13.09 9.97
C PHE A 301 7.62 12.07 9.24
N GLN A 302 8.06 10.82 9.09
CA GLN A 302 7.35 9.82 8.28
C GLN A 302 5.91 9.58 8.75
N ALA A 303 5.65 9.52 10.06
CA ALA A 303 4.30 9.28 10.59
C ALA A 303 3.27 10.33 10.16
N PHE A 304 3.71 11.57 9.91
CA PHE A 304 2.80 12.67 9.56
C PHE A 304 2.40 12.67 8.09
N VAL A 305 3.28 12.24 7.19
CA VAL A 305 2.91 12.01 5.80
C VAL A 305 2.06 10.74 5.66
N GLU A 306 2.29 9.71 6.47
CA GLU A 306 1.40 8.53 6.54
C GLU A 306 0.00 8.91 6.99
N TYR A 307 -0.12 9.78 8.01
CA TYR A 307 -1.41 10.32 8.46
C TYR A 307 -2.19 10.99 7.32
N LEU A 308 -1.51 11.74 6.45
CA LEU A 308 -2.11 12.38 5.27
C LEU A 308 -2.49 11.39 4.16
N GLY A 309 -2.27 10.08 4.34
CA GLY A 309 -2.60 9.02 3.40
C GLY A 309 -1.53 8.75 2.34
N TYR A 310 -0.36 9.39 2.45
CA TYR A 310 0.78 9.13 1.58
C TYR A 310 1.54 7.86 2.01
N VAL A 311 2.28 7.28 1.08
CA VAL A 311 3.11 6.08 1.25
C VAL A 311 4.58 6.46 1.20
N PRO A 312 5.27 6.53 2.35
CA PRO A 312 6.69 6.82 2.36
C PRO A 312 7.51 5.66 1.80
N VAL A 313 8.46 6.01 0.93
CA VAL A 313 9.42 5.08 0.31
C VAL A 313 10.82 5.59 0.57
N MET A 314 11.57 4.86 1.40
CA MET A 314 12.96 5.19 1.68
C MET A 314 13.81 4.83 0.46
N TYR A 315 14.57 5.80 -0.02
CA TYR A 315 15.44 5.64 -1.19
C TYR A 315 16.88 6.00 -0.83
N ASP A 316 17.77 5.03 -0.99
CA ASP A 316 19.19 5.21 -0.71
C ASP A 316 19.86 5.95 -1.89
N ILE A 317 20.42 7.11 -1.63
CA ILE A 317 21.11 7.92 -2.64
C ILE A 317 22.39 7.27 -3.17
N ASN A 318 22.89 6.23 -2.50
CA ASN A 318 24.02 5.43 -2.98
C ASN A 318 23.62 4.42 -4.07
N LYS A 319 22.32 4.29 -4.36
CA LYS A 319 21.80 3.56 -5.52
C LYS A 319 21.58 4.52 -6.68
N GLU A 320 21.53 3.96 -7.89
CA GLU A 320 21.22 4.75 -9.09
C GLU A 320 19.85 5.44 -8.94
N LEU A 321 19.78 6.76 -9.10
CA LEU A 321 18.52 7.50 -9.01
C LEU A 321 17.57 7.14 -10.17
N PRO A 322 16.24 7.12 -9.96
CA PRO A 322 15.30 6.74 -11.01
C PRO A 322 15.39 7.66 -12.23
N LYS A 323 15.58 7.06 -13.42
CA LYS A 323 15.69 7.78 -14.69
C LYS A 323 14.33 8.05 -15.35
N ASP A 324 13.41 7.11 -15.20
CA ASP A 324 12.06 7.19 -15.78
C ASP A 324 11.23 8.30 -15.09
N TYR A 325 10.12 8.70 -15.72
CA TYR A 325 9.16 9.60 -15.10
C TYR A 325 8.52 8.93 -13.87
N ILE A 326 8.48 9.63 -12.74
CA ILE A 326 7.99 9.08 -11.47
C ILE A 326 6.64 9.68 -11.01
N GLY A 327 6.13 10.71 -11.69
CA GLY A 327 4.95 11.47 -11.24
C GLY A 327 3.61 10.77 -11.42
N ASP A 328 3.60 9.55 -11.94
CA ASP A 328 2.47 8.62 -11.93
C ASP A 328 2.39 7.78 -10.65
N GLU A 329 3.47 7.74 -9.87
CA GLU A 329 3.55 7.02 -8.59
C GLU A 329 3.81 7.94 -7.39
N TYR A 330 4.70 8.93 -7.56
CA TYR A 330 5.19 9.82 -6.52
C TYR A 330 4.52 11.18 -6.56
N ALA A 331 4.02 11.63 -5.41
CA ALA A 331 3.49 12.98 -5.21
C ALA A 331 4.58 13.99 -4.80
N GLY A 332 5.71 13.50 -4.26
CA GLY A 332 6.75 14.37 -3.74
C GLY A 332 8.01 13.66 -3.24
N ILE A 333 9.01 14.47 -2.89
CA ILE A 333 10.32 14.06 -2.38
C ILE A 333 10.60 14.85 -1.08
N LEU A 334 11.03 14.13 -0.05
CA LEU A 334 11.59 14.68 1.20
C LEU A 334 13.07 14.33 1.26
N LEU A 335 13.91 15.30 1.61
CA LEU A 335 15.34 15.08 1.74
C LEU A 335 15.97 15.99 2.79
N ARG A 336 16.99 15.45 3.45
CA ARG A 336 17.91 16.13 4.35
C ARG A 336 19.32 15.66 3.98
N GLN A 337 20.04 16.47 3.22
CA GLN A 337 21.37 16.14 2.72
C GLN A 337 22.30 17.33 2.93
N THR A 338 23.49 17.07 3.46
CA THR A 338 24.55 18.07 3.65
C THR A 338 25.34 18.30 2.36
N GLU A 339 25.46 17.26 1.53
CA GLU A 339 26.21 17.28 0.27
C GLU A 339 25.30 16.91 -0.91
N TYR A 340 25.55 17.55 -2.06
CA TYR A 340 24.79 17.33 -3.29
C TYR A 340 25.74 17.15 -4.46
N SER A 341 25.67 15.99 -5.14
CA SER A 341 26.42 15.79 -6.37
C SER A 341 25.78 16.52 -7.55
N PRO A 342 26.54 16.88 -8.60
CA PRO A 342 25.98 17.47 -9.82
C PRO A 342 24.86 16.63 -10.45
N GLU A 343 25.00 15.30 -10.43
CA GLU A 343 23.99 14.36 -10.94
C GLU A 343 22.70 14.44 -10.11
N MET A 344 22.81 14.53 -8.77
CA MET A 344 21.65 14.70 -7.89
C MET A 344 20.95 16.04 -8.14
N LEU A 345 21.71 17.14 -8.27
CA LEU A 345 21.14 18.46 -8.56
C LEU A 345 20.42 18.47 -9.91
N GLN A 346 21.01 17.88 -10.94
CA GLN A 346 20.38 17.74 -12.25
C GLN A 346 19.11 16.89 -12.18
N TRP A 347 19.15 15.79 -11.42
CA TRP A 347 17.99 14.95 -11.19
C TRP A 347 16.87 15.71 -10.46
N LEU A 348 17.18 16.44 -9.39
CA LEU A 348 16.22 17.27 -8.67
C LEU A 348 15.61 18.37 -9.55
N LYS A 349 16.42 19.07 -10.36
CA LYS A 349 15.93 20.03 -11.37
C LYS A 349 14.91 19.38 -12.30
N LYS A 350 15.18 18.16 -12.78
CA LYS A 350 14.25 17.39 -13.61
C LYS A 350 12.96 17.07 -12.87
N GLN A 351 13.02 16.55 -11.64
CA GLN A 351 11.81 16.19 -10.88
C GLN A 351 10.92 17.40 -10.61
N ILE A 352 11.52 18.54 -10.23
CA ILE A 352 10.79 19.80 -10.03
C ILE A 352 10.13 20.26 -11.34
N SER A 353 10.86 20.20 -12.45
CA SER A 353 10.33 20.53 -13.79
C SER A 353 9.23 19.58 -14.26
N ASP A 354 9.22 18.35 -13.75
CA ASP A 354 8.22 17.33 -13.99
C ASP A 354 6.98 17.49 -13.07
N GLY A 355 7.00 18.48 -12.17
CA GLY A 355 5.89 18.84 -11.28
C GLY A 355 5.93 18.18 -9.90
N ILE A 356 6.98 17.41 -9.59
CA ILE A 356 7.15 16.76 -8.29
C ILE A 356 7.48 17.80 -7.22
N LYS A 357 6.77 17.76 -6.08
CA LYS A 357 7.06 18.63 -4.95
C LYS A 357 8.30 18.15 -4.20
N VAL A 358 9.28 19.02 -4.02
CA VAL A 358 10.52 18.73 -3.28
C VAL A 358 10.57 19.60 -2.04
N PHE A 359 10.74 18.98 -0.86
CA PHE A 359 10.88 19.69 0.41
C PHE A 359 12.24 19.41 1.05
N PHE A 360 13.06 20.45 1.15
CA PHE A 360 14.38 20.38 1.77
C PHE A 360 14.27 20.62 3.28
N LEU A 361 14.85 19.71 4.06
CA LEU A 361 14.87 19.81 5.52
C LEU A 361 16.31 20.00 6.00
N SER A 362 16.50 20.92 6.94
CA SER A 362 17.78 21.37 7.52
C SER A 362 18.70 22.12 6.57
N TYR A 363 18.91 21.60 5.35
CA TYR A 363 19.93 22.06 4.43
C TYR A 363 19.37 22.21 3.01
N ILE A 364 19.81 23.25 2.31
CA ILE A 364 19.55 23.48 0.89
C ILE A 364 20.87 23.47 0.11
N PRO A 365 20.88 23.12 -1.19
CA PRO A 365 22.08 23.21 -2.00
C PRO A 365 22.65 24.62 -2.08
N SER A 366 23.97 24.75 -2.09
CA SER A 366 24.68 26.03 -2.22
C SER A 366 25.03 26.40 -3.68
N ASP A 367 24.72 25.53 -4.65
CA ASP A 367 24.97 25.76 -6.08
C ASP A 367 24.13 26.94 -6.61
N GLU A 368 24.79 27.98 -7.14
CA GLU A 368 24.13 29.22 -7.55
C GLU A 368 23.14 29.00 -8.71
N GLU A 369 23.46 28.11 -9.65
CA GLU A 369 22.57 27.81 -10.78
C GLU A 369 21.31 27.09 -10.29
N PHE A 370 21.45 26.15 -9.35
CA PHE A 370 20.34 25.46 -8.71
C PHE A 370 19.48 26.41 -7.87
N LEU A 371 20.10 27.29 -7.06
CA LEU A 371 19.38 28.29 -6.27
C LEU A 371 18.61 29.26 -7.16
N SER A 372 19.22 29.74 -8.24
CA SER A 372 18.55 30.58 -9.25
C SER A 372 17.36 29.85 -9.89
N PHE A 373 17.50 28.57 -10.22
CA PHE A 373 16.40 27.73 -10.70
C PHE A 373 15.25 27.63 -9.68
N LEU A 374 15.56 27.51 -8.39
CA LEU A 374 14.54 27.53 -7.33
C LEU A 374 13.94 28.92 -7.07
N GLY A 375 14.51 29.99 -7.64
CA GLY A 375 14.15 31.37 -7.33
C GLY A 375 14.58 31.77 -5.92
N LEU A 376 15.73 31.28 -5.45
CA LEU A 376 16.31 31.61 -4.14
C LEU A 376 17.64 32.32 -4.32
N LYS A 377 17.90 33.31 -3.47
CA LYS A 377 19.21 33.95 -3.31
C LYS A 377 19.69 33.75 -1.88
N ILE A 378 20.97 33.40 -1.71
CA ILE A 378 21.62 33.34 -0.40
C ILE A 378 22.52 34.57 -0.27
N GLU A 379 22.38 35.31 0.84
CA GLU A 379 23.15 36.53 1.09
C GLU A 379 23.91 36.46 2.42
N GLY A 380 24.78 35.46 2.53
CA GLY A 380 25.57 35.17 3.73
C GLY A 380 24.92 34.09 4.60
N TYR A 381 25.49 33.93 5.80
CA TYR A 381 25.06 32.95 6.79
C TYR A 381 24.94 33.63 8.15
N THR A 382 24.01 33.15 8.96
CA THR A 382 23.95 33.49 10.38
C THR A 382 25.04 32.76 11.16
N SER A 383 25.30 33.24 12.37
CA SER A 383 26.17 32.66 13.37
C SER A 383 25.36 32.39 14.64
N ILE A 384 25.79 31.41 15.45
CA ILE A 384 25.17 31.13 16.76
C ILE A 384 25.22 32.32 17.73
N PHE A 385 26.09 33.30 17.47
CA PHE A 385 26.23 34.51 18.27
C PHE A 385 25.39 35.69 17.76
N ASP A 386 24.76 35.55 16.61
CA ASP A 386 23.93 36.62 16.07
C ASP A 386 22.65 36.77 16.91
N LYS A 387 22.11 37.98 16.92
CA LYS A 387 20.78 38.22 17.45
C LYS A 387 19.79 38.20 16.29
N VAL A 388 18.98 37.14 16.23
CA VAL A 388 17.97 36.95 15.20
C VAL A 388 16.59 37.03 15.82
N ASP A 389 15.76 37.94 15.32
CA ASP A 389 14.37 38.05 15.72
C ASP A 389 13.51 37.17 14.80
N PHE A 390 12.94 36.10 15.36
CA PHE A 390 12.08 35.16 14.64
C PHE A 390 10.58 35.50 14.82
N GLU A 391 9.87 35.66 13.71
CA GLU A 391 8.44 35.95 13.66
C GLU A 391 7.69 34.84 12.88
N PRO A 392 6.82 34.07 13.56
CA PRO A 392 5.97 33.11 12.87
C PRO A 392 4.89 33.85 12.07
N ILE A 393 4.70 33.50 10.79
CA ILE A 393 3.75 34.21 9.91
C ILE A 393 2.47 33.43 9.67
N SER A 394 2.60 32.23 9.09
CA SER A 394 1.43 31.44 8.67
C SER A 394 0.86 30.53 9.75
N TYR A 395 1.66 30.23 10.79
CA TYR A 395 1.37 29.22 11.81
C TYR A 395 1.95 29.67 13.15
N ASN A 396 1.30 29.32 14.26
CA ASN A 396 1.89 29.51 15.58
C ASN A 396 3.00 28.49 15.85
N TYR A 397 3.93 28.85 16.74
CA TYR A 397 4.87 27.87 17.29
C TYR A 397 4.13 26.73 17.98
N PHE A 398 4.64 25.51 17.80
CA PHE A 398 3.97 24.27 18.21
C PHE A 398 4.48 23.74 19.55
N GLU A 399 5.68 23.14 19.59
CA GLU A 399 6.26 22.57 20.83
C GLU A 399 7.37 23.47 21.40
N ILE A 400 8.14 24.10 20.51
CA ILE A 400 9.26 24.96 20.88
C ILE A 400 9.35 26.17 19.92
N LYS A 401 10.05 27.21 20.34
CA LYS A 401 10.46 28.31 19.46
C LYS A 401 11.65 27.89 18.59
N PRO A 402 11.87 28.51 17.42
CA PRO A 402 13.06 28.25 16.62
C PRO A 402 14.32 28.62 17.38
N GLU A 403 15.40 27.92 17.06
CA GLU A 403 16.73 28.15 17.62
C GLU A 403 17.66 28.74 16.57
N ILE A 404 18.56 29.61 17.01
CA ILE A 404 19.57 30.16 16.11
C ILE A 404 20.61 29.11 15.75
N GLN A 405 20.84 28.95 14.45
CA GLN A 405 21.83 28.02 13.90
C GLN A 405 22.64 28.73 12.81
N PRO A 406 23.82 28.22 12.43
CA PRO A 406 24.54 28.70 11.24
C PRO A 406 23.81 28.28 9.95
N ILE A 407 22.85 29.09 9.52
CA ILE A 407 21.99 28.83 8.37
C ILE A 407 22.12 29.92 7.31
N PRO A 408 21.85 29.62 6.03
CA PRO A 408 21.91 30.63 4.97
C PRO A 408 20.83 31.71 5.16
N ILE A 409 21.18 32.96 4.87
CA ILE A 409 20.25 34.09 4.80
C ILE A 409 19.53 34.02 3.45
N THR A 410 18.39 33.34 3.43
CA THR A 410 17.60 33.03 2.24
C THR A 410 16.60 34.12 1.87
N ILE A 411 16.68 34.61 0.62
CA ILE A 411 15.80 35.62 0.03
C ILE A 411 15.07 35.01 -1.17
N PRO A 412 13.81 34.57 -1.02
CA PRO A 412 12.97 34.14 -2.14
C PRO A 412 12.75 35.28 -3.15
N GLN A 413 12.95 34.99 -4.43
CA GLN A 413 12.78 35.92 -5.56
C GLN A 413 11.45 35.76 -6.30
N ASN A 414 10.82 34.58 -6.15
CA ASN A 414 9.55 34.23 -6.77
C ASN A 414 8.43 34.14 -5.71
N ASN A 415 7.20 33.83 -6.14
CA ASN A 415 6.06 33.70 -5.23
C ASN A 415 6.27 32.59 -4.20
N PHE A 416 6.00 32.88 -2.92
CA PHE A 416 6.21 31.97 -1.81
C PHE A 416 5.22 32.25 -0.66
N LYS A 417 5.00 31.24 0.18
CA LYS A 417 4.28 31.36 1.44
C LYS A 417 5.28 31.33 2.60
N PRO A 418 5.51 32.46 3.29
CA PRO A 418 6.40 32.50 4.45
C PRO A 418 5.80 31.71 5.62
N ILE A 419 6.57 30.79 6.18
CA ILE A 419 6.22 30.09 7.43
C ILE A 419 6.88 30.80 8.61
N LEU A 420 8.19 31.04 8.49
CA LEU A 420 8.99 31.75 9.47
C LEU A 420 9.73 32.90 8.78
N LYS A 421 9.59 34.10 9.34
CA LYS A 421 10.38 35.29 8.98
C LYS A 421 11.43 35.52 10.05
N ALA A 422 12.61 35.95 9.64
CA ALA A 422 13.73 36.22 10.53
C ALA A 422 14.38 37.57 10.20
N LYS A 423 14.87 38.28 11.22
CA LYS A 423 15.53 39.57 11.05
C LYS A 423 16.87 39.60 11.77
N ILE A 424 17.94 40.00 11.07
CA ILE A 424 19.30 40.16 11.58
C ILE A 424 19.89 41.50 11.11
N ASN A 425 20.35 42.37 12.02
CA ASN A 425 20.93 43.69 11.68
C ASN A 425 20.09 44.47 10.64
N ASP A 426 18.78 44.55 10.86
CA ASP A 426 17.79 45.15 9.95
C ASP A 426 17.55 44.48 8.59
N LYS A 427 18.25 43.38 8.31
CA LYS A 427 18.03 42.54 7.14
C LYS A 427 17.00 41.45 7.43
N GLU A 428 15.96 41.40 6.61
CA GLU A 428 14.92 40.38 6.65
C GLU A 428 15.27 39.18 5.76
N PHE A 429 14.98 37.97 6.23
CA PHE A 429 15.13 36.74 5.45
C PHE A 429 14.11 35.67 5.90
N TYR A 430 14.00 34.60 5.12
CA TYR A 430 12.95 33.59 5.29
C TYR A 430 13.56 32.19 5.40
N PRO A 431 13.89 31.71 6.61
CA PRO A 431 14.52 30.41 6.78
C PRO A 431 13.55 29.22 6.67
N PHE A 432 12.25 29.49 6.59
CA PHE A 432 11.23 28.48 6.32
C PHE A 432 10.15 29.06 5.41
N ALA A 433 10.04 28.53 4.20
CA ALA A 433 9.01 28.90 3.24
C ALA A 433 8.49 27.69 2.44
N ILE A 434 7.23 27.78 2.01
CA ILE A 434 6.60 26.88 1.04
C ILE A 434 6.55 27.61 -0.30
N THR A 435 6.87 26.91 -1.39
CA THR A 435 6.95 27.46 -2.75
C THR A 435 6.15 26.59 -3.73
N ASP A 436 6.03 27.03 -4.98
CA ASP A 436 5.36 26.23 -6.01
C ASP A 436 6.07 24.90 -6.30
N TRP A 437 7.38 24.79 -6.08
CA TRP A 437 8.13 23.55 -6.24
C TRP A 437 8.16 22.68 -4.98
N GLY A 438 7.59 23.12 -3.86
CA GLY A 438 7.54 22.37 -2.59
C GLY A 438 7.90 23.28 -1.42
N GLY A 439 9.17 23.36 -1.05
CA GLY A 439 9.63 24.32 -0.04
C GLY A 439 10.90 23.90 0.68
N TYR A 440 11.24 24.63 1.73
CA TYR A 440 12.39 24.32 2.56
C TYR A 440 12.17 24.79 4.00
N ALA A 441 12.79 24.10 4.95
CA ALA A 441 12.96 24.55 6.33
C ALA A 441 14.42 24.33 6.76
N LEU A 442 15.11 25.41 7.09
CA LEU A 442 16.52 25.37 7.50
C LEU A 442 16.69 24.84 8.93
N GLU A 443 17.90 24.43 9.28
CA GLU A 443 18.23 23.87 10.59
C GLU A 443 17.74 24.76 11.75
N GLY A 444 17.16 24.15 12.78
CA GLY A 444 16.60 24.87 13.94
C GLY A 444 15.24 25.53 13.71
N THR A 445 14.68 25.53 12.49
CA THR A 445 13.45 26.26 12.17
C THR A 445 12.18 25.42 12.03
N PHE A 446 12.31 24.12 11.83
CA PHE A 446 11.18 23.17 11.83
C PHE A 446 11.35 22.09 12.91
N LEU A 447 12.58 21.65 13.12
CA LEU A 447 13.01 20.78 14.21
C LEU A 447 14.14 21.48 14.97
N SER A 448 14.08 21.46 16.30
CA SER A 448 15.16 21.95 17.19
C SER A 448 15.43 20.91 18.26
N GLU A 449 16.70 20.75 18.64
CA GLU A 449 17.11 19.82 19.68
C GLU A 449 17.09 20.51 21.04
N SER A 450 16.42 19.91 22.02
CA SER A 450 16.39 20.41 23.40
C SER A 450 16.71 19.27 24.37
N GLY A 451 17.93 19.29 24.90
CA GLY A 451 18.44 18.23 25.78
C GLY A 451 18.58 16.90 25.04
N LYS A 452 17.69 15.94 25.33
CA LYS A 452 17.67 14.61 24.67
C LYS A 452 16.57 14.48 23.61
N ASN A 453 15.71 15.49 23.48
CA ASN A 453 14.50 15.41 22.67
C ASN A 453 14.63 16.32 21.44
N ALA A 454 14.18 15.82 20.30
CA ALA A 454 13.95 16.64 19.12
C ALA A 454 12.51 17.18 19.17
N LEU A 455 12.33 18.48 19.07
CA LEU A 455 11.06 19.17 19.23
C LEU A 455 10.67 19.94 17.97
N LEU A 456 9.38 19.95 17.65
CA LEU A 456 8.85 20.54 16.44
C LEU A 456 8.48 22.02 16.68
N VAL A 457 9.07 22.90 15.86
CA VAL A 457 8.74 24.33 15.89
C VAL A 457 7.35 24.60 15.31
N PHE A 458 6.95 23.82 14.30
CA PHE A 458 5.64 23.92 13.64
C PHE A 458 4.97 22.55 13.51
N ASN A 459 3.64 22.52 13.42
CA ASN A 459 2.90 21.27 13.30
C ASN A 459 3.17 20.58 11.95
N PRO A 460 3.79 19.39 11.92
CA PRO A 460 4.24 18.77 10.67
C PRO A 460 3.08 18.29 9.79
N VAL A 461 1.93 17.94 10.39
CA VAL A 461 0.72 17.57 9.62
C VAL A 461 0.21 18.77 8.83
N GLU A 462 0.22 19.96 9.42
CA GLU A 462 -0.24 21.20 8.76
C GLU A 462 0.73 21.63 7.66
N ILE A 463 2.04 21.60 7.95
CA ILE A 463 3.09 21.91 6.96
C ILE A 463 3.00 20.97 5.76
N PHE A 464 3.03 19.65 5.96
CA PHE A 464 3.04 18.71 4.84
C PHE A 464 1.72 18.69 4.07
N ARG A 465 0.59 19.03 4.71
CA ARG A 465 -0.69 19.25 4.01
C ARG A 465 -0.58 20.42 3.04
N ASP A 466 0.07 21.51 3.42
CA ASP A 466 0.27 22.66 2.53
C ASP A 466 1.28 22.41 1.42
N VAL A 467 2.34 21.64 1.70
CA VAL A 467 3.37 21.28 0.71
C VAL A 467 2.80 20.36 -0.36
N PHE A 468 2.14 19.27 0.04
CA PHE A 468 1.70 18.22 -0.89
C PHE A 468 0.24 18.33 -1.33
N LYS A 469 -0.57 19.12 -0.62
CA LYS A 469 -1.99 19.41 -0.94
C LYS A 469 -2.81 18.16 -1.28
N PRO A 470 -2.90 17.16 -0.38
CA PRO A 470 -3.69 15.96 -0.63
C PRO A 470 -5.16 16.32 -0.87
N ASP A 471 -5.70 15.98 -2.03
CA ASP A 471 -7.14 16.10 -2.36
C ASP A 471 -7.77 14.72 -2.64
N PHE A 472 -7.44 13.75 -1.79
CA PHE A 472 -7.94 12.40 -1.87
C PHE A 472 -8.28 11.88 -0.47
N PRO A 473 -9.18 10.89 -0.35
CA PRO A 473 -9.43 10.26 0.94
C PRO A 473 -8.24 9.40 1.36
N ALA A 474 -7.69 9.68 2.54
CA ALA A 474 -6.54 8.97 3.10
C ALA A 474 -6.97 7.56 3.56
N PRO A 475 -6.38 6.46 3.05
CA PRO A 475 -6.59 5.14 3.63
C PRO A 475 -6.16 5.14 5.11
N ASP A 476 -6.90 4.46 5.99
CA ASP A 476 -6.67 4.54 7.44
C ASP A 476 -6.53 3.15 8.08
N VAL A 477 -5.40 2.92 8.76
CA VAL A 477 -5.08 1.65 9.45
C VAL A 477 -5.41 1.68 10.95
N THR A 478 -6.00 2.78 11.44
CA THR A 478 -6.28 2.99 12.86
C THR A 478 -7.74 2.72 13.24
N THR A 479 -8.63 2.70 12.25
CA THR A 479 -10.08 2.62 12.44
C THR A 479 -10.67 1.51 11.56
N GLU A 480 -11.62 0.76 12.11
CA GLU A 480 -12.44 -0.20 11.39
C GLU A 480 -13.90 0.05 11.77
N ASN A 481 -14.75 0.31 10.77
CA ASN A 481 -16.18 0.61 10.95
C ASN A 481 -16.41 1.67 12.05
N GLY A 482 -15.65 2.76 12.04
CA GLY A 482 -15.82 3.89 12.95
C GLY A 482 -15.36 3.65 14.40
N ASN A 483 -14.84 2.47 14.74
CA ASN A 483 -14.23 2.17 16.02
C ASN A 483 -12.71 2.09 15.89
N ARG A 484 -12.00 2.47 16.95
CA ARG A 484 -10.54 2.43 16.97
C ARG A 484 -10.07 0.98 17.07
N ILE A 485 -9.10 0.60 16.26
CA ILE A 485 -8.55 -0.76 16.28
C ILE A 485 -7.83 -1.00 17.62
N LEU A 486 -8.01 -2.20 18.19
CA LEU A 486 -7.29 -2.68 19.36
C LEU A 486 -6.50 -3.95 19.00
N THR A 487 -5.19 -3.94 19.25
CA THR A 487 -4.33 -5.13 19.21
C THR A 487 -3.73 -5.40 20.59
N ALA A 488 -3.41 -6.67 20.86
CA ALA A 488 -2.63 -7.07 22.02
C ALA A 488 -1.58 -8.10 21.58
N HIS A 489 -0.32 -7.89 21.92
CA HIS A 489 0.74 -8.85 21.60
C HIS A 489 1.80 -8.96 22.69
N ILE A 490 2.40 -10.16 22.75
CA ILE A 490 3.31 -10.56 23.83
C ILE A 490 4.61 -11.09 23.22
N ASP A 491 5.71 -10.43 23.57
CA ASP A 491 7.06 -10.91 23.26
C ASP A 491 7.47 -12.02 24.22
N GLY A 492 8.24 -12.99 23.69
CA GLY A 492 8.49 -14.28 24.31
C GLY A 492 9.39 -14.26 25.54
N ASP A 493 9.95 -13.10 25.89
CA ASP A 493 11.00 -12.92 26.89
C ASP A 493 10.59 -13.36 28.29
N ALA A 494 11.55 -14.00 28.97
CA ALA A 494 11.44 -14.41 30.36
C ALA A 494 10.27 -15.37 30.64
N PHE A 495 9.80 -16.12 29.64
CA PHE A 495 8.71 -17.07 29.79
C PHE A 495 8.97 -18.09 30.91
N PHE A 496 10.23 -18.48 31.07
CA PHE A 496 10.72 -19.43 32.06
C PHE A 496 10.75 -18.90 33.50
N GLY A 497 10.62 -17.59 33.70
CA GLY A 497 10.72 -16.97 35.03
C GLY A 497 9.60 -17.41 35.97
N VAL A 498 9.66 -16.97 37.22
CA VAL A 498 8.65 -17.22 38.26
C VAL A 498 8.10 -15.91 38.81
N ALA A 499 6.87 -15.91 39.29
CA ALA A 499 6.29 -14.74 39.95
C ALA A 499 6.80 -14.59 41.38
N ASP A 500 7.20 -13.38 41.76
CA ASP A 500 7.74 -13.13 43.11
C ASP A 500 6.69 -13.32 44.20
N PHE A 501 5.42 -13.10 43.86
CA PHE A 501 4.28 -13.23 44.77
C PHE A 501 3.64 -14.63 44.75
N ASP A 502 4.00 -15.48 43.78
CA ASP A 502 3.62 -16.89 43.72
C ASP A 502 4.76 -17.71 43.05
N PRO A 503 5.85 -18.01 43.80
CA PRO A 503 7.05 -18.61 43.21
C PRO A 503 6.85 -20.04 42.66
N GLN A 504 5.69 -20.65 42.88
CA GLN A 504 5.36 -21.97 42.33
C GLN A 504 4.90 -21.90 40.87
N LYS A 505 4.51 -20.72 40.40
CA LYS A 505 4.00 -20.51 39.04
C LYS A 505 5.02 -19.82 38.15
N ASN A 506 5.15 -20.35 36.94
CA ASN A 506 5.91 -19.68 35.89
C ASN A 506 5.16 -18.45 35.37
N LEU A 507 5.89 -17.49 34.82
CA LEU A 507 5.31 -16.26 34.25
C LEU A 507 4.33 -16.56 33.11
N GLY A 508 4.61 -17.57 32.29
CA GLY A 508 3.65 -18.09 31.30
C GLY A 508 2.32 -18.51 31.91
N GLU A 509 2.32 -19.13 33.10
CA GLU A 509 1.09 -19.54 33.80
C GLU A 509 0.32 -18.31 34.32
N ILE A 510 1.02 -17.35 34.90
CA ILE A 510 0.42 -16.10 35.40
C ILE A 510 -0.25 -15.33 34.26
N ILE A 511 0.45 -15.10 33.15
CA ILE A 511 -0.12 -14.38 32.00
C ILE A 511 -1.28 -15.16 31.38
N ARG A 512 -1.17 -16.49 31.25
CA ARG A 512 -2.27 -17.33 30.77
C ARG A 512 -3.53 -17.15 31.61
N ASP A 513 -3.40 -17.24 32.93
CA ASP A 513 -4.53 -17.34 33.83
C ASP A 513 -5.11 -15.96 34.19
N GLU A 514 -4.26 -14.96 34.42
CA GLU A 514 -4.67 -13.62 34.86
C GLU A 514 -4.99 -12.65 33.71
N ILE A 515 -4.46 -12.92 32.51
CA ILE A 515 -4.64 -12.05 31.33
C ILE A 515 -5.39 -12.79 30.23
N LEU A 516 -4.80 -13.81 29.60
CA LEU A 516 -5.34 -14.40 28.36
C LEU A 516 -6.71 -15.07 28.53
N LYS A 517 -6.94 -15.74 29.66
CA LYS A 517 -8.25 -16.34 30.00
C LYS A 517 -9.29 -15.31 30.47
N LYS A 518 -8.84 -14.20 31.04
CA LYS A 518 -9.70 -13.14 31.61
C LYS A 518 -10.17 -12.17 30.54
N TYR A 519 -9.24 -11.65 29.75
CA TYR A 519 -9.50 -10.70 28.67
C TYR A 519 -9.67 -11.47 27.34
N LYS A 520 -10.90 -11.76 26.95
CA LYS A 520 -11.21 -12.60 25.78
C LYS A 520 -11.19 -11.82 24.45
N ILE A 521 -10.17 -10.99 24.25
CA ILE A 521 -9.85 -10.36 22.97
C ILE A 521 -8.75 -11.16 22.24
N PRO A 522 -8.52 -10.90 20.94
CA PRO A 522 -7.39 -11.47 20.21
C PRO A 522 -6.04 -11.05 20.83
N HIS A 523 -5.16 -12.03 21.03
CA HIS A 523 -3.76 -11.83 21.45
C HIS A 523 -2.84 -12.53 20.46
N THR A 524 -1.76 -11.88 20.05
CA THR A 524 -0.67 -12.52 19.32
C THR A 524 0.47 -12.82 20.30
N VAL A 525 0.75 -14.10 20.55
CA VAL A 525 1.67 -14.52 21.62
C VAL A 525 2.85 -15.25 21.00
N SER A 526 4.05 -14.78 21.31
CA SER A 526 5.30 -15.40 20.88
C SER A 526 6.03 -16.11 22.01
N ILE A 527 7.03 -16.90 21.64
CA ILE A 527 7.99 -17.55 22.55
C ILE A 527 9.40 -17.45 21.96
N VAL A 528 10.39 -17.32 22.84
CA VAL A 528 11.80 -17.52 22.47
C VAL A 528 12.08 -19.01 22.60
N GLU A 529 12.36 -19.68 21.47
CA GLU A 529 12.58 -21.13 21.50
C GLU A 529 13.73 -21.51 22.44
N GLY A 530 14.85 -20.77 22.40
CA GLY A 530 16.03 -21.04 23.22
C GLY A 530 15.79 -20.94 24.73
N GLU A 531 14.69 -20.35 25.19
CA GLU A 531 14.32 -20.33 26.61
C GLU A 531 13.52 -21.57 27.04
N ILE A 532 12.85 -22.25 26.12
CA ILE A 532 11.89 -23.31 26.47
C ILE A 532 12.25 -24.69 25.93
N ALA A 533 13.02 -24.77 24.84
CA ALA A 533 13.35 -26.02 24.17
C ALA A 533 14.33 -26.87 24.99
N PRO A 534 14.36 -28.20 24.82
CA PRO A 534 15.23 -29.08 25.60
C PRO A 534 16.72 -28.93 25.24
N TRP A 535 17.04 -28.28 24.12
CA TRP A 535 18.40 -27.86 23.73
C TRP A 535 18.71 -26.39 24.09
N GLY A 536 17.78 -25.70 24.75
CA GLY A 536 17.89 -24.30 25.14
C GLY A 536 18.65 -24.08 26.45
N LEU A 537 18.39 -22.92 27.08
CA LEU A 537 19.02 -22.49 28.33
C LEU A 537 18.58 -23.31 29.55
N TYR A 538 17.36 -23.86 29.54
CA TYR A 538 16.75 -24.51 30.70
C TYR A 538 16.22 -25.93 30.37
N PRO A 539 17.11 -26.87 29.98
CA PRO A 539 16.70 -28.22 29.56
C PRO A 539 15.86 -28.95 30.62
N ASP A 540 16.22 -28.81 31.90
CA ASP A 540 15.51 -29.47 33.02
C ASP A 540 14.08 -28.93 33.24
N LYS A 541 13.78 -27.72 32.76
CA LYS A 541 12.45 -27.10 32.85
C LYS A 541 11.65 -27.26 31.57
N SER A 542 12.28 -27.67 30.47
CA SER A 542 11.71 -27.64 29.12
C SER A 542 10.35 -28.31 29.03
N LYS A 543 10.21 -29.53 29.56
CA LYS A 543 8.93 -30.26 29.54
C LYS A 543 7.77 -29.44 30.11
N LYS A 544 7.95 -28.82 31.28
CA LYS A 544 6.94 -27.97 31.92
C LYS A 544 6.68 -26.71 31.07
N LEU A 545 7.72 -26.07 30.57
CA LEU A 545 7.59 -24.83 29.79
C LEU A 545 6.85 -25.07 28.46
N GLU A 546 7.15 -26.16 27.76
CA GLU A 546 6.42 -26.54 26.56
C GLU A 546 4.96 -26.89 26.86
N GLU A 547 4.66 -27.56 27.98
CA GLU A 547 3.28 -27.83 28.42
C GLU A 547 2.51 -26.52 28.65
N ILE A 548 3.14 -25.53 29.27
CA ILE A 548 2.55 -24.19 29.45
C ILE A 548 2.33 -23.52 28.09
N ALA A 549 3.32 -23.54 27.19
CA ALA A 549 3.21 -22.94 25.86
C ALA A 549 2.09 -23.58 25.03
N ARG A 550 1.99 -24.92 25.01
CA ARG A 550 0.87 -25.66 24.40
C ARG A 550 -0.47 -25.22 24.97
N SER A 551 -0.57 -25.07 26.30
CA SER A 551 -1.81 -24.62 26.96
C SER A 551 -2.22 -23.19 26.60
N ILE A 552 -1.26 -22.32 26.28
CA ILE A 552 -1.53 -20.95 25.80
C ILE A 552 -1.96 -20.98 24.35
N PHE A 553 -1.22 -21.68 23.48
CA PHE A 553 -1.53 -21.76 22.04
C PHE A 553 -2.86 -22.47 21.75
N ALA A 554 -3.34 -23.32 22.65
CA ALA A 554 -4.66 -23.94 22.57
C ALA A 554 -5.83 -22.95 22.75
N LEU A 555 -5.63 -21.78 23.37
CA LEU A 555 -6.71 -20.81 23.61
C LEU A 555 -7.22 -20.19 22.31
N GLU A 556 -8.55 -20.17 22.07
CA GLU A 556 -9.15 -19.66 20.82
C GLU A 556 -8.76 -18.20 20.50
N ASN A 557 -8.59 -17.39 21.54
CA ASN A 557 -8.25 -15.97 21.41
C ASN A 557 -6.73 -15.71 21.30
N VAL A 558 -5.92 -16.75 21.04
CA VAL A 558 -4.47 -16.65 20.85
C VAL A 558 -4.07 -17.02 19.42
N GLU A 559 -3.38 -16.09 18.75
CA GLU A 559 -2.60 -16.28 17.53
C GLU A 559 -1.15 -16.56 17.89
N ILE A 560 -0.54 -17.51 17.19
CA ILE A 560 0.81 -17.98 17.47
C ILE A 560 1.83 -17.11 16.72
N ALA A 561 2.86 -16.68 17.44
CA ALA A 561 4.02 -15.98 16.90
C ALA A 561 5.35 -16.66 17.29
N SER A 562 6.42 -16.36 16.57
CA SER A 562 7.79 -16.69 16.94
C SER A 562 8.53 -15.45 17.43
N HIS A 563 9.35 -15.58 18.47
CA HIS A 563 10.29 -14.56 18.93
C HIS A 563 11.74 -15.04 18.76
N SER A 564 12.00 -15.68 17.62
CA SER A 564 13.32 -16.20 17.24
C SER A 564 13.81 -17.38 18.09
N PHE A 565 15.00 -17.90 17.76
CA PHE A 565 15.60 -19.02 18.48
C PHE A 565 16.47 -18.55 19.64
N SER A 566 17.54 -17.82 19.34
CA SER A 566 18.50 -17.35 20.35
C SER A 566 18.21 -15.94 20.86
N HIS A 567 17.10 -15.33 20.43
CA HIS A 567 16.76 -13.93 20.71
C HIS A 567 17.91 -12.96 20.38
N PRO A 568 18.19 -12.72 19.08
CA PRO A 568 19.16 -11.71 18.66
C PRO A 568 18.88 -10.33 19.27
N PHE A 569 19.86 -9.77 19.98
CA PHE A 569 19.86 -8.40 20.50
C PHE A 569 20.28 -7.37 19.45
N LYS A 570 21.15 -7.78 18.51
CA LYS A 570 21.70 -6.94 17.42
C LYS A 570 21.72 -7.70 16.09
N TRP A 571 20.62 -7.66 15.36
CA TRP A 571 20.43 -8.47 14.15
C TRP A 571 21.46 -8.21 13.05
N ARG A 572 21.68 -6.94 12.68
CA ARG A 572 22.65 -6.59 11.63
C ARG A 572 24.08 -7.00 12.00
N LYS A 573 24.46 -6.78 13.26
CA LYS A 573 25.80 -7.12 13.75
C LYS A 573 26.06 -8.62 13.66
N LEU A 574 25.10 -9.43 14.09
CA LEU A 574 25.17 -10.89 13.98
C LEU A 574 25.25 -11.35 12.53
N TYR A 575 24.44 -10.76 11.65
CA TYR A 575 24.46 -11.08 10.22
C TYR A 575 25.79 -10.73 9.54
N GLU A 576 26.38 -9.58 9.88
CA GLU A 576 27.69 -9.18 9.36
C GLU A 576 28.81 -10.12 9.83
N LEU A 577 28.76 -10.59 11.07
CA LEU A 577 29.72 -11.56 11.60
C LEU A 577 29.57 -12.93 10.92
N GLU A 578 28.33 -13.42 10.76
CA GLU A 578 28.03 -14.65 10.01
C GLU A 578 28.61 -14.58 8.59
N LYS A 579 28.35 -13.49 7.85
CA LYS A 579 28.89 -13.30 6.50
C LYS A 579 30.43 -13.25 6.43
N GLN A 580 31.08 -12.81 7.49
CA GLN A 580 32.54 -12.74 7.55
C GLN A 580 33.19 -14.07 7.97
N ASN A 581 32.39 -15.14 8.17
CA ASN A 581 32.83 -16.39 8.79
C ASN A 581 33.59 -16.16 10.11
N LYS A 582 33.24 -15.07 10.82
CA LYS A 582 33.80 -14.78 12.13
C LYS A 582 32.88 -15.40 13.15
N GLU A 583 33.47 -16.07 14.14
CA GLU A 583 32.69 -16.61 15.24
C GLU A 583 31.87 -15.48 15.90
N SER A 584 30.56 -15.67 16.00
CA SER A 584 29.67 -14.84 16.82
C SER A 584 29.97 -14.99 18.33
N LYS A 585 30.97 -15.81 18.69
CA LYS A 585 31.44 -16.09 20.06
C LYS A 585 32.06 -14.89 20.77
N GLU A 586 32.19 -13.72 20.13
CA GLU A 586 32.38 -12.44 20.82
C GLU A 586 31.06 -12.00 21.51
N LYS A 587 30.82 -12.69 22.62
CA LYS A 587 29.80 -12.59 23.68
C LYS A 587 28.97 -11.30 23.71
N GLY A 588 27.66 -11.42 23.47
CA GLY A 588 26.68 -10.45 23.97
C GLY A 588 25.59 -9.99 23.01
N TYR A 589 25.53 -10.53 21.78
CA TYR A 589 24.54 -10.13 20.79
C TYR A 589 23.31 -11.04 20.66
N SER A 590 23.27 -12.17 21.38
CA SER A 590 22.09 -13.03 21.56
C SER A 590 22.21 -13.85 22.85
N LEU A 591 21.21 -14.65 23.19
CA LEU A 591 21.27 -15.57 24.33
C LEU A 591 22.37 -16.63 24.14
N PRO A 592 23.10 -17.01 25.21
CA PRO A 592 24.25 -17.91 25.13
C PRO A 592 23.82 -19.39 25.03
N ILE A 593 23.16 -19.77 23.95
CA ILE A 593 22.75 -21.16 23.69
C ILE A 593 23.98 -22.05 23.46
N LYS A 594 24.06 -23.17 24.17
CA LYS A 594 25.20 -24.09 24.06
C LYS A 594 25.27 -24.71 22.67
N ASN A 595 26.48 -24.80 22.11
CA ASN A 595 26.76 -25.42 20.81
C ASN A 595 25.98 -24.82 19.63
N TYR A 596 25.60 -23.54 19.73
CA TYR A 596 24.92 -22.83 18.66
C TYR A 596 25.79 -21.69 18.13
N GLU A 597 25.80 -21.54 16.81
CA GLU A 597 26.35 -20.40 16.11
C GLU A 597 25.22 -19.76 15.31
N PHE A 598 25.13 -18.42 15.36
CA PHE A 598 24.05 -17.68 14.73
C PHE A 598 23.87 -18.08 13.25
N ASN A 599 22.64 -18.43 12.90
CA ASN A 599 22.25 -18.68 11.53
C ASN A 599 20.85 -18.15 11.26
N LEU A 600 20.71 -17.34 10.21
CA LEU A 600 19.49 -16.61 9.95
C LEU A 600 18.27 -17.52 9.68
N GLU A 601 18.46 -18.60 8.94
CA GLU A 601 17.39 -19.57 8.65
C GLU A 601 16.96 -20.32 9.91
N ARG A 602 17.92 -20.67 10.78
CA ARG A 602 17.66 -21.31 12.07
C ARG A 602 16.89 -20.40 13.02
N GLU A 603 17.25 -19.11 13.07
CA GLU A 603 16.57 -18.12 13.90
C GLU A 603 15.12 -17.90 13.49
N ILE A 604 14.83 -17.92 12.19
CA ILE A 604 13.52 -17.55 11.66
C ILE A 604 12.68 -18.78 11.33
N ILE A 605 13.10 -19.55 10.32
CA ILE A 605 12.34 -20.72 9.85
C ILE A 605 12.39 -21.83 10.88
N GLY A 606 13.59 -22.12 11.42
CA GLY A 606 13.76 -23.20 12.41
C GLY A 606 12.94 -22.98 13.69
N SER A 607 12.86 -21.75 14.20
CA SER A 607 12.05 -21.44 15.38
C SER A 607 10.55 -21.56 15.12
N ILE A 608 10.10 -21.14 13.94
CA ILE A 608 8.72 -21.31 13.48
C ILE A 608 8.37 -22.80 13.35
N ASP A 609 9.26 -23.60 12.75
CA ASP A 609 9.06 -25.04 12.58
C ASP A 609 9.00 -25.77 13.92
N TYR A 610 9.86 -25.41 14.88
CA TYR A 610 9.80 -25.94 16.23
C TYR A 610 8.44 -25.66 16.89
N ILE A 611 7.96 -24.41 16.81
CA ILE A 611 6.66 -24.03 17.37
C ILE A 611 5.53 -24.83 16.70
N ASN A 612 5.49 -24.84 15.37
CA ASN A 612 4.44 -25.53 14.60
C ASN A 612 4.41 -27.03 14.88
N LYS A 613 5.57 -27.66 15.05
CA LYS A 613 5.67 -29.12 15.24
C LYS A 613 5.41 -29.57 16.68
N ASN A 614 5.85 -28.79 17.67
CA ASN A 614 5.91 -29.27 19.06
C ASN A 614 4.94 -28.56 20.02
N LEU A 615 4.49 -27.35 19.66
CA LEU A 615 3.74 -26.47 20.57
C LEU A 615 2.37 -26.07 20.04
N ALA A 616 2.22 -25.89 18.72
CA ALA A 616 0.96 -25.52 18.12
C ALA A 616 -0.02 -26.69 18.14
N PRO A 617 -1.33 -26.45 18.39
CA PRO A 617 -2.35 -27.46 18.11
C PRO A 617 -2.50 -27.66 16.59
N GLU A 618 -3.00 -28.82 16.17
CA GLU A 618 -3.08 -29.23 14.76
C GLU A 618 -3.79 -28.21 13.84
N ASN A 619 -4.74 -27.45 14.37
CA ASN A 619 -5.53 -26.47 13.63
C ASN A 619 -4.93 -25.06 13.62
N LYS A 620 -3.76 -24.84 14.21
CA LYS A 620 -3.08 -23.54 14.25
C LYS A 620 -1.65 -23.66 13.77
N LYS A 621 -1.14 -22.54 13.27
CA LYS A 621 0.27 -22.37 12.89
C LYS A 621 0.71 -20.96 13.23
N THR A 622 2.01 -20.78 13.34
CA THR A 622 2.64 -19.47 13.49
C THR A 622 2.26 -18.57 12.31
N LYS A 623 1.79 -17.36 12.63
CA LYS A 623 1.36 -16.34 11.65
C LYS A 623 2.20 -15.07 11.68
N VAL A 624 2.92 -14.84 12.78
CA VAL A 624 3.71 -13.62 12.99
C VAL A 624 5.10 -13.96 13.49
N PHE A 625 6.11 -13.25 13.01
CA PHE A 625 7.46 -13.20 13.56
C PHE A 625 7.64 -11.85 14.25
N LEU A 626 7.87 -11.86 15.56
CA LEU A 626 8.09 -10.66 16.36
C LEU A 626 9.60 -10.42 16.46
N TRP A 627 10.08 -9.29 15.94
CA TRP A 627 11.51 -8.98 15.94
C TRP A 627 12.01 -8.77 17.38
N THR A 628 13.13 -9.43 17.69
CA THR A 628 13.78 -9.39 19.00
C THR A 628 14.78 -8.24 19.09
N GLY A 629 15.14 -7.84 20.32
CA GLY A 629 16.28 -6.96 20.54
C GLY A 629 16.11 -5.56 19.96
N ASP A 630 17.08 -5.11 19.17
CA ASP A 630 17.04 -3.79 18.52
C ASP A 630 15.99 -3.66 17.41
N CYS A 631 15.34 -4.76 17.01
CA CYS A 631 14.35 -4.78 15.95
C CYS A 631 14.87 -4.19 14.62
N VAL A 632 16.17 -4.34 14.33
CA VAL A 632 16.79 -3.86 13.09
C VAL A 632 17.20 -5.05 12.22
N PRO A 633 16.26 -5.77 11.58
CA PRO A 633 16.58 -6.89 10.72
C PRO A 633 17.34 -6.45 9.45
N PRO A 634 18.32 -7.24 8.95
CA PRO A 634 18.82 -7.08 7.60
C PRO A 634 17.73 -7.44 6.57
N LYS A 635 17.91 -7.03 5.31
CA LYS A 635 16.98 -7.34 4.21
C LYS A 635 16.70 -8.85 4.11
N GLU A 636 17.75 -9.65 4.22
CA GLU A 636 17.71 -11.09 4.06
C GLU A 636 16.85 -11.77 5.15
N ALA A 637 16.77 -11.17 6.34
CA ALA A 637 15.90 -11.67 7.41
C ALA A 637 14.43 -11.45 7.05
N LEU A 638 14.09 -10.25 6.56
CA LEU A 638 12.73 -9.94 6.10
C LEU A 638 12.33 -10.84 4.92
N GLN A 639 13.24 -11.07 3.97
CA GLN A 639 13.02 -11.97 2.85
C GLN A 639 12.59 -13.37 3.31
N LEU A 640 13.22 -13.93 4.35
CA LEU A 640 12.82 -15.24 4.88
C LEU A 640 11.39 -15.25 5.41
N THR A 641 10.95 -14.19 6.11
CA THR A 641 9.56 -14.07 6.58
C THR A 641 8.55 -13.99 5.43
N TYR A 642 8.89 -13.27 4.36
CA TYR A 642 8.07 -13.16 3.14
C TYR A 642 8.00 -14.48 2.39
N LYS A 643 9.13 -15.18 2.24
CA LYS A 643 9.23 -16.48 1.55
C LYS A 643 8.31 -17.54 2.16
N ILE A 644 8.16 -17.55 3.49
CA ILE A 644 7.30 -18.50 4.20
C ILE A 644 5.87 -17.97 4.45
N GLY A 645 5.56 -16.74 4.03
CA GLY A 645 4.23 -16.15 4.15
C GLY A 645 3.82 -15.78 5.58
N VAL A 646 4.77 -15.33 6.40
CA VAL A 646 4.56 -14.94 7.80
C VAL A 646 4.69 -13.42 7.94
N TYR A 647 3.77 -12.79 8.66
CA TYR A 647 3.85 -11.34 8.97
C TYR A 647 5.01 -11.08 9.92
N ASN A 648 5.65 -9.93 9.80
CA ASN A 648 6.74 -9.55 10.71
C ASN A 648 6.39 -8.22 11.39
N VAL A 649 6.56 -8.12 12.70
CA VAL A 649 6.20 -6.95 13.50
C VAL A 649 7.26 -6.67 14.57
N ASN A 650 7.33 -5.42 15.05
CA ASN A 650 8.16 -4.82 16.11
C ASN A 650 9.15 -3.76 15.58
N GLY A 651 9.50 -2.82 16.45
CA GLY A 651 10.17 -1.55 16.14
C GLY A 651 9.21 -0.34 16.19
N GLY A 652 9.69 0.84 15.80
CA GLY A 652 8.87 2.03 15.53
C GLY A 652 8.58 2.98 16.69
N ASP A 653 9.07 2.72 17.90
CA ASP A 653 9.29 3.69 18.98
C ASP A 653 8.18 4.74 19.23
N THR A 654 6.91 4.34 19.22
CA THR A 654 5.82 5.23 19.63
C THR A 654 5.55 5.11 21.14
N TRP A 655 5.84 6.16 21.90
CA TRP A 655 5.68 6.17 23.38
C TRP A 655 5.37 7.55 24.00
N ILE A 656 4.95 8.52 23.18
CA ILE A 656 4.47 9.84 23.63
C ILE A 656 3.58 9.73 24.89
N ASN A 657 3.82 10.57 25.90
CA ASN A 657 3.08 10.51 27.17
C ASN A 657 2.94 11.91 27.79
N TYR A 658 2.21 12.05 28.90
CA TYR A 658 1.98 13.37 29.49
C TYR A 658 3.23 14.08 30.03
N GLN A 659 4.31 13.35 30.33
CA GLN A 659 5.58 13.94 30.75
C GLN A 659 6.42 14.38 29.54
N GLU A 660 6.28 13.68 28.43
CA GLU A 660 6.96 13.96 27.16
C GLU A 660 5.93 13.95 26.01
N PRO A 661 5.08 14.98 25.90
CA PRO A 661 3.97 15.03 24.94
C PRO A 661 4.44 15.47 23.54
N PHE A 662 5.61 15.01 23.11
CA PHE A 662 6.26 15.45 21.87
C PHE A 662 5.89 14.54 20.70
N TYR A 663 5.50 15.15 19.59
CA TYR A 663 5.05 14.45 18.37
C TYR A 663 6.15 13.63 17.72
N THR A 664 7.43 13.98 17.93
CA THR A 664 8.59 13.18 17.51
C THR A 664 8.69 11.82 18.22
N LEU A 665 7.93 11.60 19.30
CA LEU A 665 7.76 10.30 19.96
C LEU A 665 6.59 9.48 19.38
N ILE A 666 6.08 9.86 18.21
CA ILE A 666 5.12 9.11 17.39
C ILE A 666 5.86 8.61 16.15
N GLY A 667 6.31 7.35 16.20
CA GLY A 667 7.00 6.76 15.05
C GLY A 667 6.06 6.27 13.95
N PRO A 668 6.60 5.86 12.79
CA PRO A 668 5.80 5.48 11.62
C PRO A 668 5.16 4.08 11.72
N MET A 669 4.41 3.68 10.70
CA MET A 669 3.83 2.32 10.60
C MET A 669 4.86 1.24 10.26
N GLY A 670 6.03 1.62 9.75
CA GLY A 670 7.06 0.68 9.36
C GLY A 670 8.14 1.30 8.48
N LEU A 671 8.98 0.44 7.91
CA LEU A 671 10.14 0.82 7.11
C LEU A 671 10.33 -0.13 5.93
N ASN A 672 10.65 0.44 4.77
CA ASN A 672 11.05 -0.32 3.59
C ASN A 672 12.52 -0.76 3.74
N ARG A 673 12.79 -2.04 3.51
CA ARG A 673 14.12 -2.61 3.33
C ARG A 673 14.19 -3.18 1.92
N ASP A 674 14.59 -2.33 0.98
CA ASP A 674 14.44 -2.58 -0.46
C ASP A 674 12.98 -2.90 -0.82
N GLU A 675 12.73 -4.12 -1.33
CA GLU A 675 11.42 -4.60 -1.77
C GLU A 675 10.58 -5.22 -0.64
N TYR A 676 11.13 -5.36 0.56
CA TYR A 676 10.44 -5.89 1.74
C TYR A 676 10.04 -4.77 2.70
N PHE A 677 8.98 -4.99 3.47
CA PHE A 677 8.49 -4.04 4.46
C PHE A 677 8.52 -4.65 5.86
N GLN A 678 9.14 -3.93 6.78
CA GLN A 678 9.07 -4.19 8.21
C GLN A 678 7.89 -3.42 8.79
N VAL A 679 6.90 -4.14 9.34
CA VAL A 679 5.79 -3.49 10.05
C VAL A 679 6.23 -3.20 11.49
N TYR A 680 5.93 -2.01 11.98
CA TYR A 680 6.23 -1.63 13.36
C TYR A 680 5.07 -1.93 14.30
N ALA A 681 5.41 -2.15 15.58
CA ALA A 681 4.41 -2.18 16.63
C ALA A 681 3.75 -0.79 16.70
N PRO A 682 2.40 -0.71 16.85
CA PRO A 682 1.76 0.61 16.85
C PRO A 682 2.19 1.51 18.01
N ILE A 683 2.42 0.90 19.19
CA ILE A 683 2.81 1.54 20.45
C ILE A 683 3.80 0.61 21.16
N GLN A 684 4.80 1.19 21.83
CA GLN A 684 5.88 0.48 22.50
C GLN A 684 5.45 -0.37 23.70
N ASN A 685 6.33 -1.30 24.07
CA ASN A 685 6.11 -2.22 25.19
C ASN A 685 6.42 -1.60 26.57
N GLU A 686 6.19 -2.38 27.62
CA GLU A 686 6.40 -1.95 29.00
C GLU A 686 7.84 -1.60 29.35
N ASN A 687 8.84 -2.14 28.64
CA ASN A 687 10.24 -1.86 28.92
C ASN A 687 10.55 -0.35 28.85
N VAL A 688 9.98 0.34 27.86
CA VAL A 688 10.16 1.79 27.65
C VAL A 688 9.52 2.58 28.80
N TYR A 689 8.25 2.28 29.11
CA TYR A 689 7.49 3.02 30.13
C TYR A 689 7.96 2.78 31.57
N THR A 690 8.61 1.64 31.82
CA THR A 690 9.13 1.25 33.13
C THR A 690 10.59 1.65 33.35
N ASN A 691 11.19 2.40 32.42
CA ASN A 691 12.61 2.81 32.46
C ASN A 691 13.54 1.60 32.63
N LEU A 692 13.46 0.65 31.70
CA LEU A 692 14.22 -0.61 31.73
C LEU A 692 13.94 -1.41 33.02
N TRP A 693 12.65 -1.63 33.31
CA TRP A 693 12.18 -2.46 34.42
C TRP A 693 12.56 -1.92 35.82
N ARG A 694 12.73 -0.60 35.97
CA ARG A 694 13.02 0.08 37.25
C ARG A 694 11.77 0.61 37.96
N ASP A 695 10.75 0.97 37.21
CA ASP A 695 9.43 1.40 37.69
C ASP A 695 8.39 0.32 37.33
N TYR A 696 8.19 -0.65 38.21
CA TYR A 696 7.32 -1.81 37.92
C TYR A 696 5.85 -1.45 37.65
N TYR A 697 5.38 -0.26 38.02
CA TYR A 697 4.00 0.19 37.76
C TYR A 697 3.92 1.12 36.53
N GLY A 698 5.08 1.51 35.95
CA GLY A 698 5.21 2.53 34.92
C GLY A 698 4.42 2.26 33.64
N TYR A 699 4.09 1.00 33.32
CA TYR A 699 3.33 0.67 32.10
C TYR A 699 1.95 1.33 32.02
N ILE A 700 1.38 1.74 33.16
CA ILE A 700 0.12 2.51 33.19
C ILE A 700 0.19 3.79 32.35
N LYS A 701 1.40 4.35 32.15
CA LYS A 701 1.63 5.54 31.31
C LYS A 701 1.25 5.33 29.85
N SER A 702 1.19 4.10 29.35
CA SER A 702 0.71 3.78 27.99
C SER A 702 -0.73 4.28 27.74
N ILE A 703 -1.55 4.41 28.78
CA ILE A 703 -2.89 5.02 28.70
C ILE A 703 -2.81 6.47 28.20
N SER A 704 -1.79 7.22 28.61
CA SER A 704 -1.58 8.59 28.11
C SER A 704 -1.18 8.59 26.62
N THR A 705 -0.40 7.61 26.17
CA THR A 705 -0.09 7.41 24.74
C THR A 705 -1.36 7.13 23.95
N PHE A 706 -2.26 6.29 24.46
CA PHE A 706 -3.54 6.01 23.80
C PHE A 706 -4.36 7.29 23.63
N LYS A 707 -4.38 8.18 24.63
CA LYS A 707 -5.12 9.45 24.57
C LYS A 707 -4.48 10.45 23.60
N LEU A 708 -3.17 10.70 23.72
CA LEU A 708 -2.46 11.70 22.93
C LEU A 708 -2.41 11.35 21.43
N THR A 709 -2.43 10.06 21.08
CA THR A 709 -2.47 9.59 19.70
C THR A 709 -3.88 9.57 19.08
N ASP A 710 -4.90 10.09 19.78
CA ASP A 710 -6.29 10.19 19.32
C ASP A 710 -7.00 11.46 19.86
N GLU A 711 -6.24 12.54 20.13
CA GLU A 711 -6.80 13.79 20.68
C GLU A 711 -7.24 14.78 19.60
N LYS A 712 -6.29 15.23 18.75
CA LYS A 712 -6.58 16.05 17.56
C LYS A 712 -6.56 15.20 16.30
N TYR A 713 -5.61 14.29 16.24
CA TYR A 713 -5.35 13.40 15.12
C TYR A 713 -5.32 11.97 15.64
N ARG A 714 -5.95 11.04 14.91
CA ARG A 714 -5.82 9.62 15.19
C ARG A 714 -4.60 9.07 14.47
N PHE A 715 -3.46 9.04 15.15
CA PHE A 715 -2.20 8.55 14.56
C PHE A 715 -2.05 7.03 14.67
N LYS A 716 -2.56 6.43 15.75
CA LYS A 716 -2.30 5.02 16.07
C LYS A 716 -3.57 4.28 16.50
N PRO A 717 -3.68 2.96 16.22
CA PRO A 717 -4.60 2.11 16.95
C PRO A 717 -4.21 2.03 18.44
N ILE A 718 -5.06 1.43 19.27
CA ILE A 718 -4.67 1.03 20.63
C ILE A 718 -3.86 -0.26 20.51
N SER A 719 -2.67 -0.32 21.12
CA SER A 719 -1.80 -1.50 21.10
C SER A 719 -1.31 -1.80 22.51
N ILE A 720 -1.73 -2.94 23.06
CA ILE A 720 -1.25 -3.46 24.34
C ILE A 720 -0.09 -4.40 24.05
N TYR A 721 1.13 -3.87 24.10
CA TYR A 721 2.38 -4.59 23.83
C TYR A 721 3.16 -4.77 25.13
N TYR A 722 3.56 -6.01 25.46
CA TYR A 722 4.35 -6.31 26.66
C TYR A 722 5.08 -7.67 26.56
N HIS A 723 5.80 -8.07 27.60
CA HIS A 723 6.51 -9.35 27.72
C HIS A 723 6.01 -10.19 28.91
N PHE A 724 6.40 -11.47 29.00
CA PHE A 724 5.96 -12.33 30.10
C PHE A 724 6.43 -11.85 31.48
N TYR A 725 7.54 -11.13 31.58
CA TYR A 725 8.01 -10.57 32.85
C TYR A 725 7.06 -9.52 33.45
N SER A 726 6.09 -8.99 32.69
CA SER A 726 4.96 -8.24 33.25
C SER A 726 4.18 -9.00 34.33
N GLY A 727 4.23 -10.34 34.33
CA GLY A 727 3.64 -11.20 35.35
C GLY A 727 4.50 -11.37 36.61
N GLN A 728 5.75 -10.87 36.65
CA GLN A 728 6.71 -11.19 37.71
C GLN A 728 6.41 -10.46 39.01
N LYS A 729 6.10 -9.16 38.90
CA LYS A 729 5.83 -8.27 40.04
C LYS A 729 4.34 -8.01 40.13
N ILE A 730 3.77 -8.04 41.33
CA ILE A 730 2.35 -7.75 41.53
C ILE A 730 1.97 -6.33 41.05
N ALA A 731 2.89 -5.37 41.19
CA ALA A 731 2.71 -4.02 40.69
C ALA A 731 2.57 -3.98 39.15
N SER A 732 3.45 -4.66 38.43
CA SER A 732 3.40 -4.71 36.96
C SER A 732 2.14 -5.41 36.45
N LEU A 733 1.77 -6.54 37.07
CA LEU A 733 0.54 -7.23 36.71
C LEU A 733 -0.72 -6.37 36.94
N LYS A 734 -0.73 -5.54 38.00
CA LYS A 734 -1.82 -4.58 38.24
C LYS A 734 -1.85 -3.49 37.17
N ALA A 735 -0.70 -2.87 36.86
CA ALA A 735 -0.61 -1.87 35.80
C ALA A 735 -1.11 -2.43 34.45
N LEU A 736 -0.69 -3.66 34.11
CA LEU A 736 -1.14 -4.33 32.89
C LEU A 736 -2.66 -4.51 32.86
N LYS A 737 -3.27 -5.01 33.95
CA LYS A 737 -4.73 -5.15 34.06
C LYS A 737 -5.46 -3.82 33.89
N GLU A 738 -4.93 -2.74 34.47
CA GLU A 738 -5.51 -1.40 34.33
C GLU A 738 -5.43 -0.88 32.88
N VAL A 739 -4.34 -1.17 32.17
CA VAL A 739 -4.21 -0.85 30.74
C VAL A 739 -5.25 -1.62 29.91
N TYR A 740 -5.46 -2.91 30.18
CA TYR A 740 -6.51 -3.70 29.54
C TYR A 740 -7.92 -3.16 29.85
N ASP A 741 -8.21 -2.89 31.12
CA ASP A 741 -9.50 -2.38 31.57
C ASP A 741 -9.80 -1.01 30.92
N TYR A 742 -8.80 -0.14 30.84
CA TYR A 742 -8.92 1.13 30.13
C TYR A 742 -9.18 0.93 28.63
N ALA A 743 -8.39 0.11 27.94
CA ALA A 743 -8.56 -0.12 26.50
C ALA A 743 -9.95 -0.68 26.16
N LEU A 744 -10.46 -1.62 26.96
CA LEU A 744 -11.78 -2.24 26.78
C LEU A 744 -12.95 -1.33 27.14
N SER A 745 -12.71 -0.23 27.86
CA SER A 745 -13.72 0.79 28.13
C SER A 745 -14.02 1.70 26.93
N GLN A 746 -13.17 1.67 25.89
CA GLN A 746 -13.28 2.51 24.71
C GLN A 746 -14.15 1.86 23.61
N GLU A 747 -14.56 2.64 22.60
CA GLU A 747 -15.21 2.11 21.40
C GLU A 747 -14.19 1.48 20.45
N ILE A 748 -13.95 0.18 20.63
CA ILE A 748 -12.88 -0.56 19.97
C ILE A 748 -13.35 -1.52 18.88
N ASN A 749 -12.43 -1.90 18.00
CA ASN A 749 -12.51 -3.05 17.09
C ASN A 749 -11.30 -3.96 17.34
N PRO A 750 -11.42 -5.00 18.19
CA PRO A 750 -10.32 -5.91 18.48
C PRO A 750 -9.93 -6.75 17.27
N MET A 751 -8.63 -6.99 17.04
CA MET A 751 -8.14 -7.91 16.00
C MET A 751 -6.77 -8.48 16.34
N PHE A 752 -6.39 -9.58 15.69
CA PHE A 752 -5.02 -10.12 15.83
C PHE A 752 -3.99 -9.17 15.21
N LEU A 753 -2.73 -9.27 15.66
CA LEU A 753 -1.67 -8.43 15.14
C LEU A 753 -1.39 -8.69 13.65
N SER A 754 -1.57 -9.94 13.18
CA SER A 754 -1.46 -10.27 11.74
C SER A 754 -2.48 -9.51 10.88
N GLU A 755 -3.70 -9.31 11.39
CA GLU A 755 -4.75 -8.55 10.69
C GLU A 755 -4.42 -7.06 10.59
N TYR A 756 -3.74 -6.51 11.60
CA TYR A 756 -3.20 -5.15 11.54
C TYR A 756 -2.02 -5.07 10.55
N ALA A 757 -1.07 -6.00 10.62
CA ALA A 757 0.08 -6.04 9.71
C ALA A 757 -0.35 -6.16 8.23
N GLN A 758 -1.39 -6.97 7.97
CA GLN A 758 -2.01 -7.06 6.65
C GLN A 758 -2.55 -5.72 6.17
N ARG A 759 -3.27 -4.97 7.03
CA ARG A 759 -3.79 -3.64 6.70
C ARG A 759 -2.68 -2.62 6.46
N VAL A 760 -1.58 -2.69 7.19
CA VAL A 760 -0.41 -1.82 6.95
C VAL A 760 0.21 -2.10 5.58
N LEU A 761 0.36 -3.37 5.19
CA LEU A 761 0.84 -3.72 3.84
C LEU A 761 -0.15 -3.27 2.75
N GLU A 762 -1.45 -3.43 3.01
CA GLU A 762 -2.51 -3.02 2.08
C GLU A 762 -2.65 -1.49 1.97
N PHE A 763 -2.34 -0.72 3.02
CA PHE A 763 -2.27 0.75 2.96
C PHE A 763 -1.29 1.22 1.88
N ARG A 764 -0.19 0.49 1.69
CA ARG A 764 0.85 0.83 0.72
C ARG A 764 0.38 0.62 -0.71
N ASN A 765 -0.33 -0.48 -1.00
CA ASN A 765 -0.75 -0.83 -2.37
C ASN A 765 -2.21 -0.45 -2.70
N THR A 766 -2.96 0.11 -1.74
CA THR A 766 -4.33 0.59 -1.98
C THR A 766 -4.33 1.67 -3.07
N VAL A 767 -5.05 1.42 -4.14
CA VAL A 767 -5.25 2.38 -5.22
C VAL A 767 -6.32 3.37 -4.79
N VAL A 768 -5.95 4.65 -4.82
CA VAL A 768 -6.89 5.77 -4.75
C VAL A 768 -6.88 6.42 -6.14
N ALA A 769 -8.02 6.39 -6.81
CA ALA A 769 -8.15 6.85 -8.19
C ALA A 769 -9.40 7.71 -8.36
N LYS A 770 -9.48 8.42 -9.49
CA LYS A 770 -10.73 9.00 -9.99
C LYS A 770 -11.19 8.25 -11.22
N ASP A 771 -12.50 8.07 -11.36
CA ASP A 771 -13.07 7.64 -12.64
C ASP A 771 -13.08 8.80 -13.65
N LEU A 772 -13.56 8.52 -14.87
CA LEU A 772 -13.67 9.51 -15.95
C LEU A 772 -14.61 10.69 -15.62
N GLU A 773 -15.45 10.57 -14.59
CA GLU A 773 -16.40 11.58 -14.09
C GLU A 773 -15.95 12.22 -12.75
N ASP A 774 -14.69 12.02 -12.36
CA ASP A 774 -14.08 12.58 -11.13
C ASP A 774 -14.61 12.03 -9.80
N ASN A 775 -15.32 10.89 -9.81
CA ASN A 775 -15.71 10.18 -8.59
C ASN A 775 -14.53 9.39 -8.02
N PHE A 776 -14.41 9.33 -6.69
CA PHE A 776 -13.36 8.55 -6.05
C PHE A 776 -13.61 7.05 -6.14
N VAL A 777 -12.55 6.32 -6.48
CA VAL A 777 -12.51 4.87 -6.58
C VAL A 777 -11.37 4.35 -5.72
N ILE A 778 -11.68 3.43 -4.80
CA ILE A 778 -10.73 2.80 -3.87
C ILE A 778 -10.63 1.32 -4.22
N ARG A 779 -9.44 0.85 -4.59
CA ARG A 779 -9.21 -0.54 -5.00
C ARG A 779 -8.05 -1.17 -4.25
N ASN A 780 -8.30 -2.29 -3.59
CA ASN A 780 -7.32 -3.04 -2.80
C ASN A 780 -7.76 -4.52 -2.64
N GLU A 781 -7.09 -5.24 -1.74
CA GLU A 781 -7.32 -6.65 -1.44
C GLU A 781 -8.64 -6.88 -0.65
N GLY A 782 -9.16 -5.85 0.02
CA GLY A 782 -10.43 -5.89 0.75
C GLY A 782 -10.30 -6.04 2.27
N ASN A 783 -9.11 -5.84 2.85
CA ASN A 783 -8.92 -5.88 4.32
C ASN A 783 -8.75 -4.48 4.91
N LEU A 784 -8.25 -3.50 4.15
CA LEU A 784 -8.23 -2.10 4.55
C LEU A 784 -9.56 -1.44 4.15
N LYS A 785 -10.47 -1.36 5.12
CA LYS A 785 -11.88 -1.01 4.91
C LYS A 785 -12.25 0.40 5.36
N THR A 786 -11.27 1.28 5.56
CA THR A 786 -11.54 2.64 6.01
C THR A 786 -10.73 3.63 5.19
N VAL A 787 -11.41 4.68 4.73
CA VAL A 787 -10.76 5.87 4.16
C VAL A 787 -11.28 7.13 4.85
N ARG A 788 -10.45 8.16 4.93
CA ARG A 788 -10.66 9.35 5.77
C ARG A 788 -10.61 10.61 4.91
N PHE A 789 -11.63 11.45 5.02
CA PHE A 789 -11.64 12.79 4.42
C PHE A 789 -11.35 13.85 5.50
N ASP A 790 -10.35 14.70 5.27
CA ASP A 790 -9.93 15.79 6.17
C ASP A 790 -10.70 17.08 5.92
N LYS A 791 -12.00 16.91 5.73
CA LYS A 791 -12.99 17.94 5.48
C LYS A 791 -14.37 17.36 5.74
N ASP A 792 -15.31 18.23 6.04
CA ASP A 792 -16.70 17.81 6.20
C ASP A 792 -17.27 17.41 4.84
N VAL A 793 -17.65 16.14 4.70
CA VAL A 793 -18.26 15.56 3.50
C VAL A 793 -19.42 14.67 3.91
N LYS A 794 -20.47 14.66 3.10
CA LYS A 794 -21.57 13.71 3.25
C LYS A 794 -21.54 12.72 2.09
N ILE A 795 -21.66 11.43 2.41
CA ILE A 795 -21.58 10.34 1.45
C ILE A 795 -22.98 9.86 1.09
N ASP A 796 -23.25 9.71 -0.21
CA ASP A 796 -24.46 9.07 -0.71
C ASP A 796 -24.29 7.54 -0.64
N ILE A 797 -24.81 6.92 0.42
CA ILE A 797 -24.70 5.47 0.66
C ILE A 797 -25.42 4.64 -0.42
N PHE A 798 -26.53 5.15 -0.98
CA PHE A 798 -27.33 4.41 -1.96
C PHE A 798 -26.76 4.53 -3.37
N LYS A 799 -26.12 5.64 -3.71
CA LYS A 799 -25.38 5.78 -4.98
C LYS A 799 -23.98 5.17 -4.93
N SER A 800 -23.32 5.20 -3.77
CA SER A 800 -21.98 4.59 -3.57
C SER A 800 -21.98 3.09 -3.71
N GLN A 801 -20.89 2.53 -4.21
CA GLN A 801 -20.69 1.08 -4.33
C GLN A 801 -19.76 0.63 -3.20
N ASN A 802 -20.14 -0.44 -2.50
CA ASN A 802 -19.32 -1.05 -1.45
C ASN A 802 -18.97 -0.11 -0.29
N VAL A 803 -19.87 0.83 0.02
CA VAL A 803 -19.82 1.74 1.19
C VAL A 803 -21.01 1.44 2.09
N VAL A 804 -20.79 1.26 3.39
CA VAL A 804 -21.86 0.93 4.36
C VAL A 804 -22.23 2.07 5.31
N GLY A 805 -21.38 3.08 5.41
CA GLY A 805 -21.61 4.21 6.30
C GLY A 805 -20.36 5.03 6.53
N PHE A 806 -20.46 5.98 7.45
CA PHE A 806 -19.36 6.84 7.85
C PHE A 806 -19.56 7.38 9.26
N ARG A 807 -18.48 7.89 9.85
CA ARG A 807 -18.48 8.54 11.16
C ARG A 807 -17.58 9.77 11.15
N LYS A 808 -18.07 10.87 11.73
CA LYS A 808 -17.22 12.02 12.06
C LYS A 808 -16.42 11.71 13.33
N ILE A 809 -15.11 11.82 13.26
CA ILE A 809 -14.18 11.66 14.38
C ILE A 809 -13.21 12.84 14.30
N HIS A 810 -13.17 13.67 15.35
CA HIS A 810 -12.54 14.99 15.31
C HIS A 810 -13.07 15.80 14.10
N ASP A 811 -12.17 16.32 13.28
CA ASP A 811 -12.47 17.12 12.10
C ASP A 811 -12.52 16.31 10.78
N SER A 812 -12.45 14.97 10.86
CA SER A 812 -12.42 14.08 9.69
C SER A 812 -13.65 13.18 9.60
N ILE A 813 -14.03 12.84 8.37
CA ILE A 813 -15.07 11.84 8.07
C ILE A 813 -14.41 10.51 7.70
N TYR A 814 -14.63 9.49 8.51
CA TYR A 814 -14.16 8.12 8.28
C TYR A 814 -15.26 7.33 7.59
N VAL A 815 -15.01 6.91 6.35
CA VAL A 815 -15.94 6.16 5.51
C VAL A 815 -15.63 4.68 5.59
N HIS A 816 -16.68 3.89 5.86
CA HIS A 816 -16.62 2.44 6.07
C HIS A 816 -16.88 1.72 4.75
N LEU A 817 -15.88 1.00 4.28
CA LEU A 817 -15.90 0.20 3.06
C LEU A 817 -16.20 -1.27 3.37
N THR A 818 -16.42 -2.07 2.34
CA THR A 818 -16.69 -3.51 2.48
C THR A 818 -15.46 -4.36 2.16
N ASN A 819 -15.56 -5.68 2.36
CA ASN A 819 -14.52 -6.64 1.98
C ASN A 819 -14.43 -6.95 0.48
N ASN A 820 -15.15 -6.23 -0.38
CA ASN A 820 -15.07 -6.41 -1.84
C ASN A 820 -13.76 -5.87 -2.43
N GLY A 821 -13.15 -4.88 -1.76
CA GLY A 821 -11.93 -4.22 -2.24
C GLY A 821 -12.11 -3.38 -3.51
N ASP A 822 -13.34 -3.11 -3.97
CA ASP A 822 -13.68 -2.22 -5.09
C ASP A 822 -14.77 -1.23 -4.69
N SER A 823 -14.41 -0.04 -4.22
CA SER A 823 -15.39 0.93 -3.72
C SER A 823 -15.44 2.16 -4.59
N LYS A 824 -16.65 2.65 -4.85
CA LYS A 824 -16.89 3.92 -5.55
C LYS A 824 -17.70 4.84 -4.66
N ILE A 825 -17.16 6.02 -4.37
CA ILE A 825 -17.71 6.96 -3.39
C ILE A 825 -18.38 8.11 -4.13
N PHE A 826 -19.65 8.36 -3.82
CA PHE A 826 -20.40 9.53 -4.27
C PHE A 826 -20.77 10.41 -3.07
N PHE A 827 -20.82 11.72 -3.31
CA PHE A 827 -21.20 12.70 -2.30
C PHE A 827 -22.68 13.09 -2.40
N SER A 828 -23.25 13.56 -1.30
CA SER A 828 -24.62 14.09 -1.20
C SER A 828 -24.63 15.40 -0.41
N SER A 829 -25.70 16.19 -0.51
CA SER A 829 -26.03 17.27 0.42
C SER A 829 -26.87 16.78 1.62
N ASP A 830 -27.56 15.66 1.44
CA ASP A 830 -28.54 15.13 2.37
C ASP A 830 -27.97 14.01 3.24
N ASP A 831 -28.51 13.87 4.45
CA ASP A 831 -28.15 12.78 5.35
C ASP A 831 -28.80 11.46 4.88
N PRO A 832 -28.08 10.33 4.90
CA PRO A 832 -28.59 9.06 4.38
C PRO A 832 -29.81 8.56 5.18
N ASN A 833 -30.68 7.81 4.49
CA ASN A 833 -31.82 7.15 5.11
C ASN A 833 -31.41 6.00 6.03
N PHE A 834 -30.30 5.33 5.69
CA PHE A 834 -29.72 4.24 6.46
C PHE A 834 -28.19 4.25 6.33
N MET A 835 -27.48 4.03 7.43
CA MET A 835 -26.04 3.76 7.43
C MET A 835 -25.58 3.11 8.73
N VAL A 836 -24.47 2.38 8.67
CA VAL A 836 -23.71 1.97 9.86
C VAL A 836 -22.85 3.14 10.34
N ILE A 837 -23.07 3.60 11.57
CA ILE A 837 -22.28 4.69 12.16
C ILE A 837 -20.99 4.12 12.72
N ASN A 838 -21.09 3.10 13.57
CA ASN A 838 -19.92 2.37 14.05
C ASN A 838 -20.24 0.92 14.45
N SER A 839 -19.20 0.09 14.51
CA SER A 839 -19.30 -1.33 14.90
C SER A 839 -17.97 -1.86 15.44
N ASN A 840 -18.01 -2.66 16.52
CA ASN A 840 -16.85 -3.45 16.97
C ASN A 840 -16.67 -4.75 16.17
N GLY A 841 -17.61 -5.08 15.30
CA GLY A 841 -17.52 -6.16 14.32
C GLY A 841 -17.01 -5.67 12.96
N GLN A 842 -16.33 -6.55 12.25
CA GLN A 842 -15.89 -6.36 10.87
C GLN A 842 -17.00 -6.80 9.89
N ILE A 843 -17.07 -6.14 8.74
CA ILE A 843 -17.97 -6.55 7.65
C ILE A 843 -17.38 -7.75 6.92
N LYS A 844 -18.10 -8.88 6.94
CA LYS A 844 -17.74 -10.13 6.25
C LYS A 844 -18.57 -10.38 5.00
N PHE A 845 -19.76 -9.80 4.93
CA PHE A 845 -20.62 -9.85 3.76
C PHE A 845 -21.37 -8.53 3.61
N TYR A 846 -21.50 -8.09 2.36
CA TYR A 846 -22.31 -6.95 1.97
C TYR A 846 -22.96 -7.24 0.62
N GLU A 847 -24.25 -6.96 0.53
CA GLU A 847 -24.99 -6.96 -0.72
C GLU A 847 -25.93 -5.76 -0.72
N LYS A 848 -26.02 -5.07 -1.86
CA LYS A 848 -27.02 -4.03 -2.07
C LYS A 848 -27.75 -4.29 -3.38
N ASP A 849 -29.05 -4.54 -3.28
CA ASP A 849 -29.95 -4.70 -4.42
C ASP A 849 -31.03 -3.62 -4.36
N GLY A 850 -30.92 -2.63 -5.25
CA GLY A 850 -31.76 -1.44 -5.25
C GLY A 850 -31.76 -0.72 -3.89
N LYS A 851 -32.85 -0.88 -3.13
CA LYS A 851 -33.03 -0.26 -1.80
C LYS A 851 -32.93 -1.25 -0.64
N VAL A 852 -32.51 -2.49 -0.90
CA VAL A 852 -32.27 -3.51 0.13
C VAL A 852 -30.77 -3.60 0.38
N ILE A 853 -30.37 -3.46 1.65
CA ILE A 853 -28.98 -3.60 2.09
C ILE A 853 -28.88 -4.78 3.05
N LYS A 854 -28.00 -5.73 2.76
CA LYS A 854 -27.69 -6.87 3.62
C LYS A 854 -26.25 -6.78 4.10
N ILE A 855 -26.04 -6.95 5.40
CA ILE A 855 -24.72 -6.85 6.05
C ILE A 855 -24.54 -8.02 7.01
N LYS A 856 -23.41 -8.72 6.91
CA LYS A 856 -22.93 -9.62 7.98
C LYS A 856 -21.77 -8.96 8.72
N LEU A 857 -21.96 -8.76 10.02
CA LEU A 857 -20.94 -8.32 10.96
C LEU A 857 -20.42 -9.52 11.76
N GLU A 858 -19.11 -9.57 11.98
CA GLU A 858 -18.45 -10.58 12.80
C GLU A 858 -17.34 -9.94 13.64
N GLY A 859 -17.33 -10.21 14.94
CA GLY A 859 -16.37 -9.63 15.89
C GLY A 859 -15.82 -10.68 16.86
N TYR A 860 -14.71 -10.36 17.52
CA TYR A 860 -14.07 -11.27 18.47
C TYR A 860 -14.71 -11.26 19.86
N ILE A 861 -15.41 -10.18 20.19
CA ILE A 861 -16.18 -9.98 21.41
C ILE A 861 -17.67 -9.80 21.06
N PRO A 862 -18.59 -9.89 22.03
CA PRO A 862 -20.01 -9.64 21.76
C PRO A 862 -20.23 -8.30 21.05
N LEU A 863 -21.05 -8.32 20.01
CA LEU A 863 -21.17 -7.21 19.08
C LEU A 863 -21.88 -6.00 19.70
N THR A 864 -21.34 -4.82 19.41
CA THR A 864 -21.94 -3.52 19.63
C THR A 864 -21.84 -2.71 18.35
N PHE A 865 -22.94 -2.11 17.92
CA PHE A 865 -22.94 -1.25 16.75
C PHE A 865 -24.07 -0.21 16.81
N LYS A 866 -23.82 0.94 16.18
CA LYS A 866 -24.81 2.00 16.03
C LYS A 866 -25.14 2.19 14.57
N ILE A 867 -26.42 2.39 14.29
CA ILE A 867 -26.93 2.68 12.94
C ILE A 867 -27.78 3.96 12.96
N LEU A 868 -27.75 4.67 11.84
CA LEU A 868 -28.78 5.63 11.49
C LEU A 868 -29.84 4.90 10.67
N ASN A 869 -31.11 5.05 11.02
CA ASN A 869 -32.24 4.54 10.26
C ASN A 869 -33.43 5.49 10.38
N LYS A 870 -33.77 6.20 9.30
CA LYS A 870 -34.89 7.14 9.25
C LYS A 870 -36.22 6.48 8.89
N ASN A 871 -36.22 5.60 7.90
CA ASN A 871 -37.44 5.06 7.29
C ASN A 871 -37.30 3.63 6.74
N CYS A 872 -36.21 2.90 7.05
CA CYS A 872 -36.01 1.54 6.58
C CYS A 872 -36.57 0.52 7.58
N LYS A 873 -37.20 -0.54 7.06
CA LYS A 873 -37.58 -1.70 7.87
C LYS A 873 -36.33 -2.57 8.11
N LEU A 874 -36.00 -2.84 9.37
CA LEU A 874 -34.82 -3.61 9.75
C LEU A 874 -35.20 -5.03 10.19
N ASN A 875 -34.50 -6.02 9.66
CA ASN A 875 -34.47 -7.39 10.17
C ASN A 875 -33.06 -7.67 10.68
N ILE A 876 -32.91 -8.07 11.94
CA ILE A 876 -31.61 -8.31 12.57
C ILE A 876 -31.64 -9.69 13.23
N THR A 877 -30.66 -10.53 12.90
CA THR A 877 -30.52 -11.88 13.48
C THR A 877 -29.10 -12.10 13.99
N PRO A 878 -28.92 -12.78 15.14
CA PRO A 878 -29.94 -13.43 15.98
C PRO A 878 -30.80 -12.43 16.79
N ASN A 879 -31.96 -12.89 17.27
CA ASN A 879 -32.76 -12.15 18.23
C ASN A 879 -32.05 -12.17 19.60
N GLY A 880 -32.11 -11.07 20.39
CA GLY A 880 -31.52 -11.01 21.74
C GLY A 880 -30.44 -9.94 21.92
N TYR A 881 -30.77 -8.69 21.61
CA TYR A 881 -29.93 -7.52 21.83
C TYR A 881 -30.63 -6.48 22.71
N ILE A 882 -29.85 -5.68 23.41
CA ILE A 882 -30.32 -4.46 24.07
C ILE A 882 -30.36 -3.36 23.02
N LEU A 883 -31.51 -2.72 22.87
CA LEU A 883 -31.71 -1.61 21.93
C LEU A 883 -31.91 -0.30 22.69
N LYS A 884 -31.06 0.69 22.42
CA LYS A 884 -31.31 2.08 22.80
C LYS A 884 -31.61 2.87 21.54
N LYS A 885 -32.81 3.47 21.46
CA LYS A 885 -33.23 4.31 20.34
C LYS A 885 -33.28 5.77 20.79
N ASP A 886 -32.68 6.64 19.99
CA ASP A 886 -32.80 8.09 20.11
C ASP A 886 -33.08 8.69 18.72
N ARG A 887 -34.30 9.17 18.50
CA ARG A 887 -34.80 9.62 17.18
C ARG A 887 -34.57 8.55 16.11
N ASN A 888 -33.63 8.79 15.19
CA ASN A 888 -33.28 7.91 14.07
C ASN A 888 -32.01 7.09 14.35
N TYR A 889 -31.42 7.20 15.54
CA TYR A 889 -30.21 6.50 15.95
C TYR A 889 -30.57 5.28 16.78
N TYR A 890 -29.97 4.14 16.46
CA TYR A 890 -30.19 2.88 17.15
C TYR A 890 -28.85 2.33 17.59
N ASP A 891 -28.69 2.09 18.88
CA ASP A 891 -27.53 1.46 19.51
C ASP A 891 -27.91 0.04 19.91
N LEU A 892 -27.21 -0.94 19.35
CA LEU A 892 -27.47 -2.35 19.52
C LEU A 892 -26.30 -3.00 20.26
N LYS A 893 -26.61 -3.69 21.36
CA LYS A 893 -25.63 -4.43 22.16
C LYS A 893 -26.05 -5.87 22.38
N PHE A 894 -25.23 -6.80 21.91
CA PHE A 894 -25.42 -8.24 22.09
C PHE A 894 -24.70 -8.71 23.37
N THR A 895 -25.33 -9.61 24.12
CA THR A 895 -24.72 -10.15 25.35
C THR A 895 -23.73 -11.28 25.07
N LYS A 896 -23.99 -12.09 24.03
CA LYS A 896 -23.14 -13.22 23.61
C LYS A 896 -22.88 -13.29 22.11
N GLY A 897 -23.73 -12.68 21.28
CA GLY A 897 -23.64 -12.76 19.82
C GLY A 897 -22.38 -12.08 19.28
N LYS A 898 -21.53 -12.84 18.59
CA LYS A 898 -20.32 -12.37 17.89
C LYS A 898 -20.54 -12.21 16.39
N GLU A 899 -21.68 -12.70 15.89
CA GLU A 899 -22.10 -12.60 14.49
C GLU A 899 -23.50 -12.02 14.44
N VAL A 900 -23.71 -11.05 13.53
CA VAL A 900 -25.00 -10.43 13.28
C VAL A 900 -25.21 -10.31 11.79
N TYR A 901 -26.40 -10.71 11.33
CA TYR A 901 -26.91 -10.44 10.00
C TYR A 901 -27.98 -9.37 10.10
N MET A 902 -27.84 -8.32 9.31
CA MET A 902 -28.76 -7.19 9.26
C MET A 902 -29.23 -7.00 7.83
N GLU A 903 -30.54 -6.88 7.64
CA GLU A 903 -31.19 -6.55 6.40
C GLU A 903 -32.03 -5.28 6.59
N ALA A 904 -31.78 -4.27 5.75
CA ALA A 904 -32.48 -3.00 5.76
C ALA A 904 -33.24 -2.81 4.43
N HIS A 905 -34.57 -2.71 4.51
CA HIS A 905 -35.44 -2.42 3.36
C HIS A 905 -35.87 -0.95 3.41
N CYS A 906 -35.29 -0.12 2.56
CA CYS A 906 -35.56 1.31 2.53
C CYS A 906 -36.65 1.63 1.48
N GLY A 907 -37.86 2.00 1.91
CA GLY A 907 -38.95 2.40 1.01
C GLY A 907 -38.77 3.82 0.47
N SER A 908 -39.39 4.11 -0.68
CA SER A 908 -39.48 5.47 -1.28
C SER A 908 -40.11 6.47 -0.34
#